data_AF-A0A671T3R9-F1
#
_entry.id   AF-A0A671T3R9-F1
#
_cell.length_a   1.000
_cell.length_b   1.000
_cell.length_c   1.000
_cell.angle_alpha   90.00
_cell.angle_beta   90.00
_cell.angle_gamma   90.00
#
_symmetry.space_group_name_H-M   'P 1'
#
loop_
_entity.id
_entity.type
_entity.pdbx_description
1 polymer ?
#
loop_
_entity_poly.entity_id
_entity_poly.type
_entity_poly.pdbx_seq_one_letter_code
_entity_poly.pdbx_strand_id
1 'polypeptide(L)'
;MTTRSPATTRPSTPTTTPSPETRHECITTLTTGETSEALTLTHSVCVCVCLSVCVCLSVCVCVCVSQTEGVRVSVELLSESAPSPVLFVVRQKQAVLSFQVPLILRGLYQRKYQYTQLGRTLCQPPTKAVAETQFFFVDVSTLSSAGVHYQLRVSRVDSFTLQTDKKFSFNATPSQPQFFRYVFPEGVDTVIVKVNSQKNFPCSVMSIQDIQCPVYDLDNNVAFIGMYQTMTTTAAITVQRKDFPSNSFYVVVVVKTEDEACGGPLRFYPLLPERSLESVGRSRHESLSSVEEDDYDTLADIDSDKNIVRTKKFLCVSDLARKDKRILSKKYQIYFWNIATIAVFYALPVIQLVITYQTVVNVTGNQDICYYNFLCAHPLGALSSFNNILSNLSYVLLGLLFLLIILQRDILHNRALERNENTALECGIPKHFGLYYAMGTALMMEGLLSACYHVCPNYTNFQFDTSFMYMIAGLCMLKLYQKRHPDINASAYSAYACLAAVIFFSVLGVVFGKGNTAFWIVFSVIHILATLLLSTQLYYMGRWRLGEAAYGLIKRPSDFASYLLAIAICNLLLYFAFYIIMKLRSGERIQCLALVCILFTAVVWGFALFFFFQVMLIDLCLQKTPAESREHNRECILLSFFDDHDIWHFLSSIAMFGSFLVLLTMDDDLDTVQRDKIYVF
;
A
#
# COMPACT_ATOMS: atom_id res chain seq x y z
N MET A 1 57.49 -50.60 0.02
CA MET A 1 57.34 -51.47 1.20
C MET A 1 56.01 -52.17 1.04
N THR A 2 56.01 -53.34 0.39
CA THR A 2 55.90 -54.71 0.97
C THR A 2 54.43 -55.13 1.07
N THR A 3 53.94 -56.26 0.58
CA THR A 3 54.35 -57.32 -0.37
C THR A 3 53.15 -58.30 -0.45
N ARG A 4 53.08 -59.04 -1.57
CA ARG A 4 52.23 -60.20 -1.93
C ARG A 4 51.60 -61.10 -0.82
N SER A 5 50.43 -61.65 -1.19
CA SER A 5 49.66 -62.87 -0.82
C SER A 5 50.52 -64.17 -0.62
N PRO A 6 50.01 -65.43 -0.42
CA PRO A 6 48.63 -65.99 -0.55
C PRO A 6 48.23 -67.14 0.44
N ALA A 7 47.01 -67.72 0.32
CA ALA A 7 46.75 -69.18 0.45
C ALA A 7 45.28 -69.61 0.16
N THR A 8 45.18 -70.68 -0.65
CA THR A 8 44.11 -71.63 -1.03
C THR A 8 43.39 -72.32 0.16
N THR A 9 42.17 -72.93 0.11
CA THR A 9 41.72 -74.13 -0.65
C THR A 9 40.22 -74.46 -0.34
N ARG A 10 39.48 -75.09 -1.29
CA ARG A 10 38.10 -75.71 -1.22
C ARG A 10 38.16 -77.18 -0.67
N PRO A 11 37.12 -78.08 -0.63
CA PRO A 11 35.64 -78.07 -0.89
C PRO A 11 34.77 -78.86 0.17
N SER A 12 33.42 -78.88 0.18
CA SER A 12 32.55 -79.94 -0.43
C SER A 12 31.07 -79.90 0.10
N THR A 13 30.17 -80.39 -0.76
CA THR A 13 28.67 -80.55 -0.85
C THR A 13 27.99 -81.52 0.16
N PRO A 14 26.71 -81.98 0.02
CA PRO A 14 25.39 -81.40 -0.34
C PRO A 14 24.23 -81.87 0.60
N THR A 15 23.01 -81.33 0.52
CA THR A 15 21.76 -82.14 0.78
C THR A 15 20.46 -81.48 0.27
N THR A 16 19.88 -82.15 -0.74
CA THR A 16 18.46 -82.35 -1.12
C THR A 16 17.30 -81.57 -0.48
N THR A 17 16.49 -80.96 -1.36
CA THR A 17 15.04 -80.62 -1.35
C THR A 17 14.11 -81.84 -1.08
N PRO A 18 12.74 -81.77 -0.97
CA PRO A 18 11.80 -80.71 -1.39
C PRO A 18 10.50 -80.46 -0.54
N SER A 19 9.70 -79.46 -0.99
CA SER A 19 8.22 -79.35 -1.00
C SER A 19 7.61 -78.18 -0.19
N PRO A 20 6.42 -77.66 -0.56
CA PRO A 20 5.83 -77.48 -1.89
C PRO A 20 5.44 -76.02 -2.19
N GLU A 21 5.19 -75.79 -3.48
CA GLU A 21 4.67 -74.57 -4.08
C GLU A 21 3.39 -74.03 -3.41
N THR A 22 3.32 -72.71 -3.28
CA THR A 22 2.07 -71.96 -3.46
C THR A 22 2.32 -70.90 -4.53
N ARG A 23 2.08 -71.28 -5.80
CA ARG A 23 1.87 -70.32 -6.88
C ARG A 23 0.50 -69.67 -6.65
N HIS A 24 0.48 -68.36 -6.45
CA HIS A 24 -0.69 -67.54 -6.74
C HIS A 24 -0.37 -66.64 -7.93
N GLU A 25 -0.88 -67.04 -9.10
CA GLU A 25 -0.95 -66.19 -10.28
C GLU A 25 -1.95 -65.05 -10.03
N CYS A 26 -1.48 -63.80 -10.13
CA CYS A 26 -2.37 -62.66 -10.26
C CYS A 26 -2.85 -62.61 -11.71
N ILE A 27 -3.95 -63.32 -12.01
CA ILE A 27 -4.58 -63.33 -13.34
C ILE A 27 -5.00 -61.90 -13.69
N THR A 28 -4.39 -61.35 -14.73
CA THR A 28 -4.74 -60.04 -15.30
C THR A 28 -5.92 -60.24 -16.24
N THR A 29 -7.11 -59.79 -15.86
CA THR A 29 -8.27 -59.73 -16.76
C THR A 29 -8.30 -58.35 -17.44
N LEU A 30 -7.77 -58.26 -18.65
CA LEU A 30 -7.91 -57.11 -19.55
C LEU A 30 -9.27 -57.21 -20.26
N THR A 31 -10.31 -56.58 -19.73
CA THR A 31 -11.52 -56.34 -20.52
C THR A 31 -11.33 -55.07 -21.33
N THR A 32 -10.88 -55.21 -22.58
CA THR A 32 -10.98 -54.15 -23.59
C THR A 32 -12.32 -54.31 -24.28
N GLY A 33 -13.28 -53.44 -23.96
CA GLY A 33 -14.48 -53.30 -24.77
C GLY A 33 -14.16 -52.45 -25.99
N GLU A 34 -14.26 -53.03 -27.18
CA GLU A 34 -14.17 -52.31 -28.46
C GLU A 34 -15.34 -51.32 -28.58
N THR A 35 -15.19 -50.13 -27.97
CA THR A 35 -15.85 -48.82 -28.25
C THR A 35 -15.78 -47.85 -27.06
N SER A 36 -14.83 -47.95 -26.12
CA SER A 36 -14.81 -47.06 -24.93
C SER A 36 -13.86 -45.86 -25.06
N GLU A 37 -14.40 -44.64 -24.98
CA GLU A 37 -13.69 -43.34 -24.86
C GLU A 37 -12.86 -43.18 -23.56
N ALA A 38 -12.72 -44.24 -22.76
CA ALA A 38 -12.00 -44.27 -21.49
C ALA A 38 -11.33 -45.63 -21.27
N LEU A 39 -10.13 -45.61 -20.67
CA LEU A 39 -9.44 -46.81 -20.17
C LEU A 39 -9.68 -46.92 -18.66
N THR A 40 -10.25 -48.05 -18.22
CA THR A 40 -10.48 -48.33 -16.79
C THR A 40 -9.67 -49.55 -16.36
N LEU A 41 -8.85 -49.38 -15.33
CA LEU A 41 -8.01 -50.43 -14.75
C LEU A 41 -8.44 -50.63 -13.28
N THR A 42 -8.76 -51.88 -12.92
CA THR A 42 -9.10 -52.25 -11.54
C THR A 42 -7.99 -53.16 -11.02
N HIS A 43 -7.29 -52.74 -9.97
CA HIS A 43 -6.14 -53.47 -9.43
C HIS A 43 -6.19 -53.56 -7.90
N SER A 44 -5.48 -54.56 -7.39
CA SER A 44 -5.23 -54.79 -5.96
C SER A 44 -3.73 -54.70 -5.72
N VAL A 45 -3.28 -53.86 -4.79
CA VAL A 45 -1.86 -53.79 -4.38
C VAL A 45 -1.75 -54.21 -2.92
N CYS A 46 -0.83 -55.13 -2.62
CA CYS A 46 -0.56 -55.66 -1.29
C CYS A 46 0.95 -55.82 -1.08
N VAL A 47 1.44 -55.59 0.13
CA VAL A 47 2.82 -55.87 0.53
C VAL A 47 2.88 -57.27 1.16
N CYS A 48 3.48 -58.24 0.47
CA CYS A 48 3.73 -59.57 1.05
C CYS A 48 4.90 -59.50 2.05
N VAL A 49 4.63 -59.88 3.29
CA VAL A 49 5.63 -60.01 4.37
C VAL A 49 6.45 -61.29 4.17
N CYS A 50 7.40 -61.28 3.23
CA CYS A 50 8.54 -62.19 3.20
C CYS A 50 9.66 -61.52 2.40
N LEU A 51 10.61 -60.90 3.12
CA LEU A 51 11.68 -60.02 2.64
C LEU A 51 11.19 -58.69 2.03
N SER A 52 11.83 -57.60 2.44
CA SER A 52 11.57 -56.20 2.12
C SER A 52 11.59 -55.88 0.62
N VAL A 53 10.56 -56.28 -0.12
CA VAL A 53 10.33 -55.90 -1.52
C VAL A 53 9.09 -55.01 -1.57
N CYS A 54 9.29 -53.71 -1.83
CA CYS A 54 8.18 -52.81 -2.15
C CYS A 54 7.62 -53.19 -3.52
N VAL A 55 6.35 -53.60 -3.60
CA VAL A 55 5.68 -53.85 -4.87
C VAL A 55 5.25 -52.49 -5.45
N CYS A 56 5.98 -52.00 -6.45
CA CYS A 56 5.59 -50.83 -7.24
C CYS A 56 4.97 -51.31 -8.56
N LEU A 57 3.71 -50.93 -8.81
CA LEU A 57 3.08 -51.13 -10.11
C LEU A 57 3.30 -49.86 -10.95
N SER A 58 3.97 -49.99 -12.09
CA SER A 58 4.12 -48.89 -13.06
C SER A 58 3.32 -49.22 -14.31
N VAL A 59 2.33 -48.39 -14.63
CA VAL A 59 1.49 -48.53 -15.83
C VAL A 59 1.88 -47.45 -16.84
N CYS A 60 2.32 -47.87 -18.02
CA CYS A 60 2.54 -46.98 -19.16
C CYS A 60 1.22 -46.79 -19.92
N VAL A 61 0.78 -45.55 -20.08
CA VAL A 61 -0.41 -45.22 -20.85
C VAL A 61 0.00 -44.41 -22.07
N CYS A 62 -0.38 -44.88 -23.26
CA CYS A 62 -0.17 -44.20 -24.52
C CYS A 62 -1.44 -43.46 -24.91
N VAL A 63 -1.33 -42.15 -25.17
CA VAL A 63 -2.45 -41.35 -25.67
C VAL A 63 -2.00 -40.60 -26.92
N CYS A 64 -2.66 -40.88 -28.04
CA CYS A 64 -2.54 -40.07 -29.26
C CYS A 64 -3.31 -38.78 -29.04
N VAL A 65 -2.61 -37.69 -28.77
CA VAL A 65 -3.21 -36.37 -28.60
C VAL A 65 -3.35 -35.74 -29.99
N SER A 66 -4.56 -35.76 -30.54
CA SER A 66 -4.92 -34.78 -31.58
C SER A 66 -5.08 -33.40 -30.92
N GLN A 67 -4.92 -32.33 -31.71
CA GLN A 67 -4.53 -30.96 -31.29
C GLN A 67 -5.36 -30.24 -30.20
N THR A 68 -6.38 -30.87 -29.59
CA THR A 68 -7.39 -30.18 -28.76
C THR A 68 -7.88 -30.93 -27.50
N GLU A 69 -7.32 -32.09 -27.14
CA GLU A 69 -7.95 -32.97 -26.12
C GLU A 69 -7.17 -33.03 -24.80
N GLY A 70 -7.74 -32.49 -23.72
CA GLY A 70 -7.20 -32.64 -22.36
C GLY A 70 -7.35 -34.08 -21.86
N VAL A 71 -6.38 -34.56 -21.06
CA VAL A 71 -6.41 -35.91 -20.47
C VAL A 71 -6.65 -35.79 -18.97
N ARG A 72 -7.56 -36.61 -18.42
CA ARG A 72 -7.87 -36.65 -17.00
C ARG A 72 -7.60 -38.03 -16.41
N VAL A 73 -6.89 -38.04 -15.29
CA VAL A 73 -6.63 -39.23 -14.49
C VAL A 73 -7.52 -39.16 -13.26
N SER A 74 -8.39 -40.16 -13.08
CA SER A 74 -9.30 -40.28 -11.94
C SER A 74 -9.04 -41.57 -11.18
N VAL A 75 -9.06 -41.49 -9.86
CA VAL A 75 -8.85 -42.62 -8.96
C VAL A 75 -9.99 -42.70 -7.96
N GLU A 76 -10.52 -43.90 -7.75
CA GLU A 76 -11.53 -44.19 -6.74
C GLU A 76 -11.06 -45.36 -5.87
N LEU A 77 -11.06 -45.15 -4.55
CA LEU A 77 -10.75 -46.19 -3.58
C LEU A 77 -12.02 -47.02 -3.32
N LEU A 78 -11.95 -48.33 -3.60
CA LEU A 78 -13.08 -49.25 -3.43
C LEU A 78 -13.11 -49.88 -2.02
N SER A 79 -11.98 -49.86 -1.31
CA SER A 79 -11.87 -50.35 0.07
C SER A 79 -12.36 -49.29 1.07
N GLU A 80 -13.34 -49.63 1.92
CA GLU A 80 -13.93 -48.71 2.92
C GLU A 80 -12.93 -48.25 4.00
N SER A 81 -11.83 -48.98 4.24
CA SER A 81 -10.75 -48.53 5.10
C SER A 81 -9.40 -49.10 4.64
N ALA A 82 -8.48 -48.22 4.24
CA ALA A 82 -7.07 -48.56 4.05
C ALA A 82 -6.29 -47.96 5.23
N PRO A 83 -5.55 -48.77 6.03
CA PRO A 83 -4.79 -48.27 7.17
C PRO A 83 -3.63 -47.34 6.75
N SER A 84 -3.14 -47.51 5.53
CA SER A 84 -2.11 -46.66 4.90
C SER A 84 -2.64 -46.10 3.58
N PRO A 85 -2.34 -44.83 3.24
CA PRO A 85 -2.75 -44.26 1.97
C PRO A 85 -2.07 -44.95 0.78
N VAL A 86 -2.72 -44.88 -0.38
CA VAL A 86 -2.13 -45.27 -1.67
C VAL A 86 -1.62 -44.01 -2.36
N LEU A 87 -0.34 -43.99 -2.70
CA LEU A 87 0.32 -42.89 -3.40
C LEU A 87 0.31 -43.17 -4.91
N PHE A 88 -0.14 -42.18 -5.66
CA PHE A 88 -0.11 -42.17 -7.12
C PHE A 88 0.85 -41.08 -7.60
N VAL A 89 1.74 -41.42 -8.52
CA VAL A 89 2.67 -40.49 -9.16
C VAL A 89 2.50 -40.58 -10.66
N VAL A 90 2.01 -39.50 -11.27
CA VAL A 90 1.83 -39.36 -12.72
C VAL A 90 3.02 -38.57 -13.26
N ARG A 91 3.86 -39.23 -14.06
CA ARG A 91 5.03 -38.62 -14.71
C ARG A 91 4.74 -38.29 -16.16
N GLN A 92 4.96 -37.04 -16.55
CA GLN A 92 4.87 -36.53 -17.92
C GLN A 92 6.20 -35.95 -18.36
N LYS A 93 6.31 -35.56 -19.64
CA LYS A 93 7.52 -34.99 -20.25
C LYS A 93 8.06 -33.75 -19.51
N GLN A 94 7.19 -32.88 -18.99
CA GLN A 94 7.58 -31.59 -18.36
C GLN A 94 6.96 -31.36 -16.97
N ALA A 95 6.21 -32.33 -16.44
CA ALA A 95 5.54 -32.19 -15.15
C ALA A 95 5.44 -33.55 -14.44
N VAL A 96 5.44 -33.50 -13.12
CA VAL A 96 5.13 -34.65 -12.27
C VAL A 96 4.01 -34.23 -11.33
N LEU A 97 2.96 -35.03 -11.29
CA LEU A 97 1.83 -34.84 -10.41
C LEU A 97 1.80 -36.01 -9.43
N SER A 98 1.75 -35.72 -8.13
CA SER A 98 1.63 -36.76 -7.11
C SER A 98 0.48 -36.45 -6.16
N PHE A 99 -0.23 -37.51 -5.75
CA PHE A 99 -1.34 -37.39 -4.80
C PHE A 99 -1.57 -38.71 -4.07
N GLN A 100 -2.10 -38.62 -2.86
CA GLN A 100 -2.49 -39.78 -2.06
C GLN A 100 -4.01 -39.96 -2.05
N VAL A 101 -4.46 -41.21 -1.99
CA VAL A 101 -5.86 -41.58 -1.77
C VAL A 101 -5.94 -42.45 -0.51
N PRO A 102 -6.78 -42.09 0.50
CA PRO A 102 -7.66 -40.94 0.52
C PRO A 102 -6.91 -39.59 0.62
N LEU A 103 -7.41 -38.58 -0.09
CA LEU A 103 -6.90 -37.21 -0.02
C LEU A 103 -7.45 -36.54 1.23
N ILE A 104 -6.58 -35.88 2.00
CA ILE A 104 -6.97 -35.10 3.18
C ILE A 104 -6.73 -33.62 2.88
N LEU A 105 -7.81 -32.85 2.78
CA LEU A 105 -7.75 -31.39 2.71
C LEU A 105 -7.96 -30.80 4.11
N ARG A 106 -7.20 -29.76 4.44
CA ARG A 106 -7.29 -29.07 5.73
C ARG A 106 -8.03 -27.75 5.54
N GLY A 107 -9.18 -27.61 6.17
CA GLY A 107 -9.87 -26.32 6.31
C GLY A 107 -9.30 -25.48 7.44
N LEU A 108 -9.96 -24.35 7.74
CA LEU A 108 -9.61 -23.53 8.89
C LEU A 108 -9.71 -24.33 10.19
N TYR A 109 -8.90 -23.95 11.19
CA TYR A 109 -8.78 -24.65 12.48
C TYR A 109 -8.37 -26.14 12.37
N GLN A 110 -7.63 -26.51 11.34
CA GLN A 110 -7.11 -27.87 11.14
C GLN A 110 -8.21 -28.94 10.96
N ARG A 111 -9.44 -28.56 10.56
CA ARG A 111 -10.50 -29.51 10.18
C ARG A 111 -10.05 -30.32 8.98
N LYS A 112 -10.20 -31.65 9.04
CA LYS A 112 -9.75 -32.58 8.00
C LYS A 112 -10.94 -33.09 7.21
N TYR A 113 -10.93 -32.87 5.89
CA TYR A 113 -11.90 -33.41 4.95
C TYR A 113 -11.25 -34.52 4.14
N GLN A 114 -11.83 -35.73 4.21
CA GLN A 114 -11.29 -36.93 3.58
C GLN A 114 -12.06 -37.25 2.29
N TYR A 115 -11.34 -37.48 1.20
CA TYR A 115 -11.91 -37.81 -0.10
C TYR A 115 -11.33 -39.12 -0.62
N THR A 116 -12.22 -40.07 -0.95
CA THR A 116 -11.88 -41.39 -1.53
C THR A 116 -11.85 -41.37 -3.06
N GLN A 117 -12.41 -40.33 -3.67
CA GLN A 117 -12.43 -40.12 -5.11
C GLN A 117 -11.66 -38.86 -5.48
N LEU A 118 -10.70 -38.97 -6.39
CA LEU A 118 -9.82 -37.89 -6.82
C LEU A 118 -9.73 -37.86 -8.35
N GLY A 119 -9.62 -36.66 -8.93
CA GLY A 119 -9.47 -36.48 -10.37
C GLY A 119 -8.55 -35.30 -10.68
N ARG A 120 -7.62 -35.50 -11.61
CA ARG A 120 -6.62 -34.51 -12.01
C ARG A 120 -6.52 -34.43 -13.52
N THR A 121 -6.62 -33.22 -14.06
CA THR A 121 -6.38 -32.97 -15.49
C THR A 121 -4.89 -32.75 -15.70
N LEU A 122 -4.33 -33.43 -16.70
CA LEU A 122 -2.93 -33.37 -17.04
C LEU A 122 -2.66 -32.06 -17.81
N CYS A 123 -1.64 -31.31 -17.38
CA CYS A 123 -1.25 -30.09 -18.09
C CYS A 123 -0.68 -30.42 -19.47
N GLN A 124 -0.97 -29.59 -20.46
CA GLN A 124 -0.42 -29.75 -21.80
C GLN A 124 0.76 -28.79 -21.99
N PRO A 125 1.98 -29.29 -22.20
CA PRO A 125 3.09 -28.42 -22.57
C PRO A 125 2.84 -27.87 -23.99
N PRO A 126 3.25 -26.62 -24.27
CA PRO A 126 3.09 -26.03 -25.60
C PRO A 126 3.87 -26.84 -26.65
N THR A 127 3.16 -27.46 -27.60
CA THR A 127 3.76 -28.24 -28.69
C THR A 127 3.94 -27.38 -29.94
N LYS A 128 5.08 -27.51 -30.62
CA LYS A 128 5.36 -26.86 -31.92
C LYS A 128 4.77 -27.63 -33.11
N ALA A 129 4.40 -28.90 -32.92
CA ALA A 129 3.90 -29.80 -33.94
C ALA A 129 2.37 -29.94 -33.90
N VAL A 130 1.75 -30.17 -35.07
CA VAL A 130 0.30 -30.27 -35.26
C VAL A 130 -0.31 -31.51 -34.57
N ALA A 131 0.47 -32.57 -34.39
CA ALA A 131 0.14 -33.73 -33.57
C ALA A 131 1.43 -34.36 -33.00
N GLU A 132 1.46 -34.66 -31.71
CA GLU A 132 2.57 -35.37 -31.04
C GLU A 132 1.97 -36.41 -30.10
N THR A 133 2.37 -37.68 -30.23
CA THR A 133 1.99 -38.73 -29.28
C THR A 133 2.72 -38.51 -27.96
N GLN A 134 1.97 -38.39 -26.86
CA GLN A 134 2.54 -38.19 -25.54
C GLN A 134 2.39 -39.45 -24.68
N PHE A 135 3.46 -39.80 -23.99
CA PHE A 135 3.48 -40.89 -23.02
C PHE A 135 3.46 -40.33 -21.61
N PHE A 136 2.65 -40.93 -20.74
CA PHE A 136 2.73 -40.69 -19.31
C PHE A 136 2.72 -42.02 -18.56
N PHE A 137 3.36 -42.00 -17.38
CA PHE A 137 3.49 -43.16 -16.51
C PHE A 137 2.74 -42.91 -15.24
N VAL A 138 1.98 -43.90 -14.77
CA VAL A 138 1.32 -43.86 -13.46
C VAL A 138 1.98 -44.91 -12.58
N ASP A 139 2.70 -44.45 -11.57
CA ASP A 139 3.31 -45.30 -10.55
C ASP A 139 2.39 -45.33 -9.32
N VAL A 140 2.06 -46.53 -8.87
CA VAL A 140 1.19 -46.75 -7.70
C VAL A 140 1.98 -47.48 -6.61
N SER A 141 1.98 -46.92 -5.41
CA SER A 141 2.63 -47.52 -4.24
C SER A 141 1.78 -47.38 -2.99
N THR A 142 1.89 -48.34 -2.07
CA THR A 142 1.24 -48.27 -0.76
C THR A 142 2.12 -48.97 0.28
N LEU A 143 2.02 -48.50 1.52
CA LEU A 143 2.64 -49.13 2.70
C LEU A 143 1.63 -49.98 3.49
N SER A 144 0.46 -50.27 2.91
CA SER A 144 -0.56 -51.12 3.55
C SER A 144 -0.11 -52.58 3.55
N SER A 145 -0.20 -53.21 4.72
CA SER A 145 -0.02 -54.66 4.89
C SER A 145 -1.25 -55.48 4.48
N ALA A 146 -2.42 -54.83 4.37
CA ALA A 146 -3.64 -55.41 3.82
C ALA A 146 -3.80 -55.03 2.33
N GLY A 147 -4.41 -55.91 1.54
CA GLY A 147 -4.68 -55.62 0.13
C GLY A 147 -5.64 -54.46 -0.04
N VAL A 148 -5.27 -53.48 -0.87
CA VAL A 148 -6.09 -52.29 -1.15
C VAL A 148 -6.62 -52.35 -2.58
N HIS A 149 -7.93 -52.21 -2.74
CA HIS A 149 -8.60 -52.20 -4.04
C HIS A 149 -8.87 -50.77 -4.50
N TYR A 150 -8.44 -50.44 -5.71
CA TYR A 150 -8.69 -49.14 -6.34
C TYR A 150 -9.08 -49.29 -7.81
N GLN A 151 -9.80 -48.30 -8.31
CA GLN A 151 -10.10 -48.13 -9.73
C GLN A 151 -9.36 -46.89 -10.26
N LEU A 152 -8.49 -47.08 -11.25
CA LEU A 152 -7.81 -46.03 -11.99
C LEU A 152 -8.49 -45.87 -13.36
N ARG A 153 -8.97 -44.66 -13.67
CA ARG A 153 -9.59 -44.32 -14.95
C ARG A 153 -8.82 -43.21 -15.64
N VAL A 154 -8.50 -43.42 -16.91
CA VAL A 154 -7.95 -42.40 -17.79
C VAL A 154 -9.00 -42.08 -18.84
N SER A 155 -9.43 -40.82 -18.90
CA SER A 155 -10.45 -40.35 -19.83
C SER A 155 -10.03 -39.04 -20.49
N ARG A 156 -10.64 -38.74 -21.63
CA ARG A 156 -10.54 -37.40 -22.25
C ARG A 156 -11.40 -36.40 -21.47
N VAL A 157 -11.03 -35.13 -21.53
CA VAL A 157 -11.81 -34.02 -20.95
C VAL A 157 -12.71 -33.43 -22.03
N ASP A 158 -14.01 -33.55 -21.82
CA ASP A 158 -15.01 -32.98 -22.71
C ASP A 158 -14.88 -31.47 -22.80
N SER A 159 -14.93 -30.92 -24.03
CA SER A 159 -14.84 -29.49 -24.29
C SER A 159 -13.61 -28.81 -23.65
N PHE A 160 -12.46 -29.50 -23.62
CA PHE A 160 -11.22 -28.97 -23.04
C PHE A 160 -10.82 -27.59 -23.62
N THR A 161 -11.02 -27.40 -24.94
CA THR A 161 -10.84 -26.10 -25.58
C THR A 161 -12.17 -25.35 -25.64
N LEU A 162 -12.22 -24.22 -24.96
CA LEU A 162 -13.38 -23.33 -24.87
C LEU A 162 -13.62 -22.60 -26.20
N GLN A 163 -14.89 -22.44 -26.56
CA GLN A 163 -15.32 -21.68 -27.75
C GLN A 163 -16.12 -20.45 -27.31
N THR A 164 -15.90 -19.32 -27.98
CA THR A 164 -16.65 -18.07 -27.76
C THR A 164 -18.14 -18.31 -27.99
N ASP A 165 -18.99 -17.72 -27.15
CA ASP A 165 -20.47 -17.81 -27.19
C ASP A 165 -21.09 -19.21 -27.07
N LYS A 166 -20.28 -20.25 -26.83
CA LYS A 166 -20.76 -21.61 -26.61
C LYS A 166 -20.73 -21.96 -25.13
N LYS A 167 -21.91 -22.18 -24.56
CA LYS A 167 -22.07 -22.65 -23.17
C LYS A 167 -21.89 -24.16 -23.08
N PHE A 168 -21.24 -24.62 -22.01
CA PHE A 168 -21.16 -26.03 -21.65
C PHE A 168 -21.20 -26.14 -20.11
N SER A 169 -21.45 -27.35 -19.61
CA SER A 169 -21.58 -27.64 -18.18
C SER A 169 -20.51 -28.64 -17.76
N PHE A 170 -19.97 -28.47 -16.55
CA PHE A 170 -19.01 -29.39 -15.95
C PHE A 170 -19.26 -29.52 -14.45
N ASN A 171 -18.71 -30.57 -13.84
CA ASN A 171 -18.73 -30.78 -12.39
C ASN A 171 -17.32 -30.68 -11.83
N ALA A 172 -17.18 -29.98 -10.70
CA ALA A 172 -15.93 -29.81 -9.97
C ALA A 172 -16.17 -30.02 -8.48
N THR A 173 -15.19 -30.60 -7.78
CA THR A 173 -15.19 -30.78 -6.33
C THR A 173 -13.81 -30.42 -5.76
N PRO A 174 -13.64 -30.28 -4.43
CA PRO A 174 -12.32 -30.00 -3.85
C PRO A 174 -11.26 -31.06 -4.19
N SER A 175 -11.66 -32.32 -4.38
CA SER A 175 -10.79 -33.42 -4.81
C SER A 175 -10.73 -33.62 -6.34
N GLN A 176 -11.57 -32.91 -7.09
CA GLN A 176 -11.71 -33.00 -8.54
C GLN A 176 -11.82 -31.62 -9.19
N PRO A 177 -10.80 -30.75 -9.09
CA PRO A 177 -10.80 -29.48 -9.78
C PRO A 177 -10.74 -29.68 -11.31
N GLN A 178 -11.12 -28.65 -12.04
CA GLN A 178 -11.23 -28.66 -13.50
C GLN A 178 -10.52 -27.44 -14.07
N PHE A 179 -9.88 -27.61 -15.23
CA PHE A 179 -9.39 -26.49 -16.00
C PHE A 179 -9.55 -26.73 -17.50
N PHE A 180 -9.70 -25.63 -18.23
CA PHE A 180 -9.99 -25.60 -19.67
C PHE A 180 -9.07 -24.60 -20.35
N ARG A 181 -8.75 -24.84 -21.61
CA ARG A 181 -7.92 -23.96 -22.44
C ARG A 181 -8.80 -23.03 -23.27
N TYR A 182 -8.44 -21.76 -23.36
CA TYR A 182 -9.02 -20.82 -24.33
C TYR A 182 -7.93 -20.28 -25.24
N VAL A 183 -8.25 -20.06 -26.51
CA VAL A 183 -7.38 -19.44 -27.50
C VAL A 183 -8.11 -18.25 -28.11
N PHE A 184 -7.47 -17.09 -28.16
CA PHE A 184 -8.10 -15.90 -28.72
C PHE A 184 -8.36 -16.06 -30.23
N PRO A 185 -9.61 -15.89 -30.71
CA PRO A 185 -9.91 -15.85 -32.15
C PRO A 185 -9.26 -14.66 -32.84
N GLU A 186 -8.96 -14.70 -34.15
CA GLU A 186 -8.37 -13.54 -34.85
C GLU A 186 -9.24 -12.27 -34.72
N GLY A 187 -8.61 -11.12 -34.45
CA GLY A 187 -9.30 -9.83 -34.31
C GLY A 187 -9.99 -9.54 -32.96
N VAL A 188 -9.96 -10.46 -31.98
CA VAL A 188 -10.59 -10.28 -30.66
C VAL A 188 -9.57 -9.93 -29.56
N ASP A 189 -9.53 -8.68 -29.12
CA ASP A 189 -8.55 -8.23 -28.11
C ASP A 189 -8.98 -8.47 -26.66
N THR A 190 -10.28 -8.64 -26.40
CA THR A 190 -10.83 -8.79 -25.06
C THR A 190 -11.93 -9.85 -25.02
N VAL A 191 -11.96 -10.64 -23.95
CA VAL A 191 -12.98 -11.67 -23.72
C VAL A 191 -13.43 -11.65 -22.27
N ILE A 192 -14.69 -11.99 -22.02
CA ILE A 192 -15.22 -12.17 -20.66
C ILE A 192 -15.45 -13.65 -20.43
N VAL A 193 -14.72 -14.22 -19.49
CA VAL A 193 -14.94 -15.60 -19.05
C VAL A 193 -15.97 -15.55 -17.93
N LYS A 194 -17.09 -16.25 -18.09
CA LYS A 194 -18.18 -16.29 -17.11
C LYS A 194 -18.44 -17.73 -16.68
N VAL A 195 -18.45 -17.97 -15.37
CA VAL A 195 -18.78 -19.27 -14.77
C VAL A 195 -19.98 -19.08 -13.84
N ASN A 196 -20.99 -19.96 -14.00
CA ASN A 196 -22.20 -19.97 -13.18
C ASN A 196 -22.34 -21.32 -12.47
N SER A 197 -22.65 -21.32 -11.19
CA SER A 197 -23.00 -22.47 -10.36
C SER A 197 -24.48 -22.42 -9.97
N GLN A 198 -25.15 -23.57 -10.02
CA GLN A 198 -26.54 -23.72 -9.54
C GLN A 198 -26.62 -23.78 -8.01
N LYS A 199 -25.48 -24.00 -7.32
CA LYS A 199 -25.37 -24.05 -5.87
C LYS A 199 -24.58 -22.83 -5.39
N ASN A 200 -25.02 -22.22 -4.29
CA ASN A 200 -24.30 -21.14 -3.62
C ASN A 200 -23.24 -21.65 -2.61
N PHE A 201 -23.22 -22.96 -2.36
CA PHE A 201 -22.30 -23.64 -1.45
C PHE A 201 -21.76 -24.93 -2.09
N PRO A 202 -20.47 -25.26 -1.92
CA PRO A 202 -19.41 -24.45 -1.28
C PRO A 202 -18.77 -23.41 -2.22
N CYS A 203 -18.05 -22.45 -1.63
CA CYS A 203 -17.27 -21.42 -2.31
C CYS A 203 -16.33 -22.03 -3.34
N SER A 204 -16.18 -21.35 -4.47
CA SER A 204 -15.29 -21.77 -5.55
C SER A 204 -14.36 -20.62 -5.93
N VAL A 205 -13.21 -20.93 -6.49
CA VAL A 205 -12.28 -19.97 -7.07
C VAL A 205 -12.19 -20.23 -8.56
N MET A 206 -12.41 -19.18 -9.34
CA MET A 206 -12.15 -19.14 -10.77
C MET A 206 -10.85 -18.38 -10.98
N SER A 207 -9.86 -18.97 -11.65
CA SER A 207 -8.54 -18.39 -11.91
C SER A 207 -8.20 -18.47 -13.40
N ILE A 208 -7.63 -17.41 -13.94
CA ILE A 208 -7.16 -17.27 -15.32
C ILE A 208 -5.64 -17.27 -15.30
N GLN A 209 -5.03 -18.34 -15.82
CA GLN A 209 -3.59 -18.57 -15.76
C GLN A 209 -3.00 -18.66 -17.18
N ASP A 210 -1.73 -18.32 -17.37
CA ASP A 210 -1.06 -18.50 -18.67
C ASP A 210 -0.92 -20.00 -19.01
N ILE A 211 -0.68 -20.32 -20.29
CA ILE A 211 -0.43 -21.70 -20.75
C ILE A 211 0.97 -22.14 -20.35
N GLN A 212 1.13 -22.46 -19.07
CA GLN A 212 2.37 -22.93 -18.47
C GLN A 212 2.14 -24.15 -17.56
N CYS A 213 3.06 -25.11 -17.61
CA CYS A 213 3.10 -26.23 -16.68
C CYS A 213 4.08 -25.94 -15.53
N PRO A 214 3.76 -26.26 -14.26
CA PRO A 214 2.52 -26.86 -13.78
C PRO A 214 1.37 -25.84 -13.66
N VAL A 215 0.13 -26.30 -13.88
CA VAL A 215 -1.08 -25.50 -13.64
C VAL A 215 -1.41 -25.51 -12.14
N TYR A 216 -1.76 -24.36 -11.57
CA TYR A 216 -2.13 -24.25 -10.17
C TYR A 216 -3.63 -24.53 -9.99
N ASP A 217 -3.96 -25.82 -9.82
CA ASP A 217 -5.32 -26.35 -9.72
C ASP A 217 -5.70 -26.81 -8.29
N LEU A 218 -4.91 -26.47 -7.28
CA LEU A 218 -5.12 -26.86 -5.89
C LEU A 218 -5.72 -25.73 -5.07
N ASP A 219 -6.44 -26.12 -4.03
CA ASP A 219 -7.02 -25.21 -3.05
C ASP A 219 -5.99 -24.18 -2.51
N ASN A 220 -4.79 -24.65 -2.19
CA ASN A 220 -3.73 -23.83 -1.61
C ASN A 220 -2.93 -23.02 -2.64
N ASN A 221 -3.03 -23.30 -3.95
CA ASN A 221 -2.16 -22.67 -4.96
C ASN A 221 -2.89 -21.88 -6.06
N VAL A 222 -4.18 -22.11 -6.27
CA VAL A 222 -4.96 -21.50 -7.37
C VAL A 222 -4.97 -19.97 -7.35
N ALA A 223 -4.72 -19.36 -6.19
CA ALA A 223 -4.68 -17.91 -5.99
C ALA A 223 -3.27 -17.29 -6.13
N PHE A 224 -2.22 -18.09 -6.35
CA PHE A 224 -0.84 -17.56 -6.44
C PHE A 224 -0.47 -17.01 -7.82
N ILE A 225 -1.13 -17.48 -8.89
CA ILE A 225 -0.79 -17.08 -10.26
C ILE A 225 -2.03 -16.69 -11.03
N GLY A 226 -1.87 -15.68 -11.91
CA GLY A 226 -2.93 -15.21 -12.77
C GLY A 226 -3.95 -14.33 -12.07
N MET A 227 -5.06 -14.08 -12.74
CA MET A 227 -6.19 -13.33 -12.19
C MET A 227 -7.19 -14.30 -11.60
N TYR A 228 -7.66 -14.08 -10.38
CA TYR A 228 -8.66 -14.96 -9.77
C TYR A 228 -9.81 -14.18 -9.14
N GLN A 229 -10.95 -14.84 -9.04
CA GLN A 229 -12.13 -14.39 -8.32
C GLN A 229 -12.71 -15.57 -7.54
N THR A 230 -13.17 -15.30 -6.32
CA THR A 230 -14.02 -16.23 -5.58
C THR A 230 -15.46 -16.11 -6.09
N MET A 231 -16.20 -17.21 -6.11
CA MET A 231 -17.61 -17.25 -6.50
C MET A 231 -18.41 -18.14 -5.56
N THR A 232 -19.59 -17.66 -5.18
CA THR A 232 -20.65 -18.51 -4.61
C THR A 232 -21.51 -19.08 -5.73
N THR A 233 -22.02 -18.23 -6.62
CA THR A 233 -22.89 -18.63 -7.74
C THR A 233 -22.39 -18.15 -9.10
N THR A 234 -21.72 -17.00 -9.19
CA THR A 234 -21.27 -16.43 -10.46
C THR A 234 -19.92 -15.76 -10.29
N ALA A 235 -19.01 -15.98 -11.24
CA ALA A 235 -17.79 -15.18 -11.42
C ALA A 235 -17.66 -14.74 -12.88
N ALA A 236 -17.02 -13.59 -13.09
CA ALA A 236 -16.73 -13.07 -14.41
C ALA A 236 -15.41 -12.30 -14.41
N ILE A 237 -14.44 -12.78 -15.20
CA ILE A 237 -13.13 -12.14 -15.35
C ILE A 237 -13.00 -11.65 -16.80
N THR A 238 -12.69 -10.37 -16.96
CA THR A 238 -12.36 -9.79 -18.26
C THR A 238 -10.88 -10.00 -18.51
N VAL A 239 -10.54 -10.61 -19.65
CA VAL A 239 -9.18 -11.00 -20.02
C VAL A 239 -8.79 -10.26 -21.28
N GLN A 240 -7.63 -9.59 -21.27
CA GLN A 240 -7.08 -8.91 -22.44
C GLN A 240 -6.02 -9.77 -23.10
N ARG A 241 -6.02 -9.85 -24.44
CA ARG A 241 -5.06 -10.63 -25.22
C ARG A 241 -3.61 -10.25 -24.91
N LYS A 242 -3.34 -8.96 -24.74
CA LYS A 242 -2.00 -8.40 -24.51
C LYS A 242 -1.32 -8.92 -23.23
N ASP A 243 -2.11 -9.39 -22.27
CA ASP A 243 -1.59 -9.87 -20.98
C ASP A 243 -1.10 -11.33 -21.05
N PHE A 244 -1.35 -12.04 -22.18
CA PHE A 244 -1.03 -13.45 -22.38
C PHE A 244 -0.15 -13.65 -23.64
N PRO A 245 1.16 -13.90 -23.48
CA PRO A 245 2.11 -14.04 -24.60
C PRO A 245 1.73 -15.15 -25.60
N SER A 246 1.07 -16.19 -25.10
CA SER A 246 0.67 -17.36 -25.88
C SER A 246 -0.63 -17.17 -26.67
N ASN A 247 -1.24 -15.97 -26.64
CA ASN A 247 -2.59 -15.70 -27.16
C ASN A 247 -3.63 -16.73 -26.67
N SER A 248 -3.40 -17.29 -25.49
CA SER A 248 -4.19 -18.37 -24.91
C SER A 248 -3.98 -18.40 -23.40
N PHE A 249 -4.95 -18.96 -22.68
CA PHE A 249 -4.92 -19.06 -21.22
C PHE A 249 -5.72 -20.26 -20.72
N TYR A 250 -5.45 -20.70 -19.50
CA TYR A 250 -6.24 -21.68 -18.77
C TYR A 250 -7.29 -21.00 -17.90
N VAL A 251 -8.52 -21.51 -17.95
CA VAL A 251 -9.60 -21.21 -17.00
C VAL A 251 -9.63 -22.34 -15.99
N VAL A 252 -9.18 -22.07 -14.77
CA VAL A 252 -9.09 -23.03 -13.67
C VAL A 252 -10.23 -22.78 -12.69
N VAL A 253 -10.95 -23.83 -12.31
CA VAL A 253 -12.04 -23.78 -11.34
C VAL A 253 -11.78 -24.78 -10.22
N VAL A 254 -11.60 -24.24 -9.00
CA VAL A 254 -11.30 -25.01 -7.79
C VAL A 254 -12.39 -24.76 -6.77
N VAL A 255 -12.99 -25.83 -6.27
CA VAL A 255 -13.99 -25.76 -5.21
C VAL A 255 -13.29 -25.81 -3.85
N LYS A 256 -13.59 -24.85 -2.98
CA LYS A 256 -13.07 -24.75 -1.61
C LYS A 256 -13.79 -25.75 -0.70
N THR A 257 -13.13 -26.19 0.37
CA THR A 257 -13.79 -27.04 1.38
C THR A 257 -14.71 -26.24 2.30
N GLU A 258 -14.48 -24.92 2.41
CA GLU A 258 -15.17 -24.01 3.32
C GLU A 258 -15.45 -22.66 2.62
N ASP A 259 -16.41 -21.91 3.14
CA ASP A 259 -16.98 -20.72 2.49
C ASP A 259 -16.30 -19.39 2.83
N GLU A 260 -15.29 -19.39 3.69
CA GLU A 260 -14.65 -18.17 4.19
C GLU A 260 -14.09 -17.30 3.05
N ALA A 261 -13.52 -17.94 2.01
CA ALA A 261 -13.01 -17.22 0.84
C ALA A 261 -14.09 -16.43 0.09
N CYS A 262 -15.37 -16.77 0.29
CA CYS A 262 -16.53 -16.08 -0.26
C CYS A 262 -17.27 -15.22 0.79
N GLY A 263 -16.69 -15.02 1.98
CA GLY A 263 -17.28 -14.27 3.08
C GLY A 263 -18.43 -15.00 3.80
N GLY A 264 -18.57 -16.31 3.60
CA GLY A 264 -19.60 -17.08 4.30
C GLY A 264 -19.27 -17.28 5.78
N PRO A 265 -20.28 -17.30 6.66
CA PRO A 265 -20.06 -17.50 8.09
C PRO A 265 -19.48 -18.89 8.35
N LEU A 266 -18.45 -18.97 9.19
CA LEU A 266 -17.99 -20.24 9.76
C LEU A 266 -19.17 -20.86 10.53
N ARG A 267 -19.68 -22.02 10.10
CA ARG A 267 -20.69 -22.76 10.87
C ARG A 267 -20.06 -23.32 12.15
N PHE A 268 -20.00 -22.49 13.18
CA PHE A 268 -20.01 -22.93 14.58
C PHE A 268 -21.45 -23.30 14.96
N TYR A 269 -21.62 -24.26 15.88
CA TYR A 269 -22.91 -24.65 16.45
C TYR A 269 -23.70 -23.42 16.99
N PRO A 270 -25.04 -23.51 17.09
CA PRO A 270 -25.93 -22.36 17.06
C PRO A 270 -25.96 -21.61 18.39
N LEU A 271 -25.75 -20.30 18.33
CA LEU A 271 -26.28 -19.35 19.30
C LEU A 271 -27.30 -18.44 18.61
N LEU A 272 -28.36 -18.15 19.35
CA LEU A 272 -29.63 -17.53 18.98
C LEU A 272 -29.49 -16.14 18.31
N PRO A 273 -30.49 -15.72 17.51
CA PRO A 273 -30.46 -14.48 16.74
C PRO A 273 -30.73 -13.24 17.59
N GLU A 274 -29.92 -12.21 17.44
CA GLU A 274 -30.18 -10.86 17.96
C GLU A 274 -31.17 -10.09 17.06
N ARG A 275 -32.14 -9.43 17.70
CA ARG A 275 -33.13 -8.55 17.06
C ARG A 275 -32.65 -7.09 17.08
N SER A 276 -32.92 -6.43 15.96
CA SER A 276 -32.86 -4.99 15.70
C SER A 276 -33.76 -4.12 16.58
N LEU A 277 -33.34 -2.88 16.85
CA LEU A 277 -34.25 -1.72 16.88
C LEU A 277 -33.52 -0.37 16.75
N GLU A 278 -34.05 0.48 15.86
CA GLU A 278 -33.60 1.84 15.54
C GLU A 278 -34.21 2.92 16.46
N SER A 279 -33.47 4.04 16.54
CA SER A 279 -33.87 5.46 16.63
C SER A 279 -34.65 6.01 17.84
N VAL A 280 -34.17 7.13 18.38
CA VAL A 280 -34.76 8.49 18.39
C VAL A 280 -33.94 9.30 19.41
N GLY A 281 -33.32 10.42 19.03
CA GLY A 281 -33.85 11.71 19.50
C GLY A 281 -32.82 12.83 19.42
N ARG A 282 -33.11 13.73 18.49
CA ARG A 282 -32.44 15.01 18.19
C ARG A 282 -32.73 16.01 19.33
N SER A 283 -31.72 16.75 19.80
CA SER A 283 -31.96 18.04 20.45
C SER A 283 -31.13 19.14 19.77
N ARG A 284 -31.84 20.18 19.36
CA ARG A 284 -31.37 21.44 18.78
C ARG A 284 -30.76 22.29 19.90
N HIS A 285 -29.60 22.89 19.66
CA HIS A 285 -29.33 24.25 20.11
C HIS A 285 -28.57 25.01 19.01
N GLU A 286 -29.30 25.96 18.43
CA GLU A 286 -28.92 27.27 17.88
C GLU A 286 -27.47 27.40 17.36
N SER A 287 -27.23 27.34 16.04
CA SER A 287 -27.37 28.49 15.12
C SER A 287 -26.46 29.69 15.49
N LEU A 288 -25.19 29.59 15.12
CA LEU A 288 -24.31 30.74 14.87
C LEU A 288 -23.71 30.62 13.48
N SER A 289 -24.55 30.74 12.45
CA SER A 289 -24.09 30.87 11.07
C SER A 289 -25.11 31.63 10.22
N SER A 290 -25.03 32.95 10.28
CA SER A 290 -25.41 33.83 9.17
C SER A 290 -24.73 35.17 9.39
N VAL A 291 -23.45 35.23 9.06
CA VAL A 291 -22.82 36.48 8.63
C VAL A 291 -22.16 36.12 7.31
N GLU A 292 -22.82 36.52 6.23
CA GLU A 292 -22.30 36.43 4.86
C GLU A 292 -21.02 37.28 4.80
N GLU A 293 -19.95 36.73 4.23
CA GLU A 293 -18.66 37.43 4.07
C GLU A 293 -18.70 38.55 3.03
N ASP A 294 -19.80 38.72 2.30
CA ASP A 294 -19.90 39.70 1.22
C ASP A 294 -20.08 41.14 1.71
N ASP A 295 -20.20 41.38 3.02
CA ASP A 295 -20.42 42.72 3.58
C ASP A 295 -19.14 43.49 3.99
N TYR A 296 -17.94 42.90 3.90
CA TYR A 296 -16.70 43.60 4.33
C TYR A 296 -15.43 43.22 3.54
N ASP A 297 -15.37 43.60 2.28
CA ASP A 297 -14.17 44.12 1.61
C ASP A 297 -14.67 44.71 0.28
N THR A 298 -15.13 45.97 0.29
CA THR A 298 -15.54 46.60 -0.97
C THR A 298 -14.29 46.78 -1.84
N LEU A 299 -14.39 46.57 -3.16
CA LEU A 299 -13.30 46.87 -4.11
C LEU A 299 -12.77 48.31 -3.96
N ALA A 300 -13.56 49.22 -3.35
CA ALA A 300 -13.18 50.58 -3.02
C ALA A 300 -12.15 50.69 -1.88
N ASP A 301 -12.15 49.77 -0.91
CA ASP A 301 -11.21 49.80 0.23
C ASP A 301 -9.77 49.52 -0.24
N ILE A 302 -9.61 48.60 -1.20
CA ILE A 302 -8.32 48.24 -1.83
C ILE A 302 -7.71 49.44 -2.58
N ASP A 303 -8.52 50.25 -3.26
CA ASP A 303 -8.04 51.45 -3.96
C ASP A 303 -7.77 52.61 -2.99
N SER A 304 -8.49 52.70 -1.87
CA SER A 304 -8.24 53.71 -0.84
C SER A 304 -6.92 53.45 -0.08
N ASP A 305 -6.65 52.18 0.28
CA ASP A 305 -5.40 51.76 0.92
C ASP A 305 -4.19 51.88 -0.02
N LYS A 306 -4.35 51.57 -1.32
CA LYS A 306 -3.32 51.82 -2.34
C LYS A 306 -2.94 53.31 -2.45
N ASN A 307 -3.90 54.23 -2.28
CA ASN A 307 -3.65 55.68 -2.37
C ASN A 307 -2.89 56.23 -1.14
N ILE A 308 -3.08 55.64 0.04
CA ILE A 308 -2.30 55.97 1.26
C ILE A 308 -0.86 55.42 1.15
N VAL A 309 -0.70 54.20 0.63
CA VAL A 309 0.61 53.58 0.35
C VAL A 309 1.41 54.41 -0.67
N ARG A 310 0.74 55.12 -1.59
CA ARG A 310 1.37 55.90 -2.66
C ARG A 310 1.82 57.31 -2.25
N THR A 311 1.37 57.83 -1.10
CA THR A 311 1.60 59.23 -0.69
C THR A 311 2.67 59.44 0.39
N LYS A 312 3.08 58.40 1.13
CA LYS A 312 4.16 58.48 2.15
C LYS A 312 5.46 57.81 1.67
N LYS A 313 6.62 58.43 1.98
CA LYS A 313 7.96 57.89 1.69
C LYS A 313 8.34 56.67 2.55
N PHE A 314 7.71 56.53 3.72
CA PHE A 314 7.89 55.41 4.66
C PHE A 314 6.53 54.96 5.21
N LEU A 315 6.22 53.67 5.02
CA LEU A 315 5.10 52.89 5.58
C LEU A 315 5.25 52.63 7.09
N CYS A 316 4.31 53.01 7.97
CA CYS A 316 4.28 52.57 9.36
C CYS A 316 3.12 51.59 9.63
N VAL A 317 3.25 50.72 10.63
CA VAL A 317 2.22 49.71 10.96
C VAL A 317 0.90 50.36 11.35
N SER A 318 0.91 51.53 11.99
CA SER A 318 -0.32 52.28 12.29
C SER A 318 -1.10 52.70 11.04
N ASP A 319 -0.43 52.87 9.90
CA ASP A 319 -1.10 53.22 8.64
C ASP A 319 -1.85 52.02 8.03
N LEU A 320 -1.46 50.79 8.38
CA LEU A 320 -2.01 49.51 7.89
C LEU A 320 -2.79 48.72 8.94
N ALA A 321 -3.02 49.26 10.14
CA ALA A 321 -3.75 48.60 11.24
C ALA A 321 -5.00 49.40 11.60
N ARG A 322 -5.85 49.64 10.60
CA ARG A 322 -7.08 50.46 10.66
C ARG A 322 -8.34 49.62 10.85
N LYS A 323 -8.31 48.33 10.50
CA LYS A 323 -9.47 47.43 10.63
C LYS A 323 -9.77 47.11 12.08
N ASP A 324 -11.07 46.96 12.40
CA ASP A 324 -11.51 46.60 13.74
C ASP A 324 -11.00 45.21 14.12
N LYS A 325 -10.35 45.13 15.28
CA LYS A 325 -9.78 43.90 15.85
C LYS A 325 -10.80 42.75 15.92
N ARG A 326 -12.08 43.04 16.19
CA ARG A 326 -13.13 42.00 16.28
C ARG A 326 -13.41 41.36 14.92
N ILE A 327 -13.47 42.18 13.87
CA ILE A 327 -13.68 41.72 12.49
C ILE A 327 -12.47 40.89 12.05
N LEU A 328 -11.27 41.41 12.32
CA LEU A 328 -10.03 40.77 11.93
C LEU A 328 -9.78 39.45 12.69
N SER A 329 -10.13 39.36 13.97
CA SER A 329 -10.09 38.12 14.75
C SER A 329 -10.98 37.02 14.17
N LYS A 330 -12.22 37.36 13.77
CA LYS A 330 -13.13 36.42 13.09
C LYS A 330 -12.54 35.92 11.76
N LYS A 331 -12.00 36.83 10.93
CA LYS A 331 -11.34 36.48 9.66
C LYS A 331 -10.20 35.48 9.84
N TYR A 332 -9.45 35.57 10.94
CA TYR A 332 -8.35 34.63 11.24
C TYR A 332 -8.79 33.32 11.89
N GLN A 333 -9.91 33.29 12.60
CA GLN A 333 -10.47 32.01 13.08
C GLN A 333 -10.89 31.09 11.94
N ILE A 334 -11.24 31.64 10.78
CA ILE A 334 -11.56 30.85 9.58
C ILE A 334 -10.36 30.00 9.13
N TYR A 335 -9.13 30.49 9.27
CA TYR A 335 -7.93 29.69 8.97
C TYR A 335 -7.86 28.44 9.85
N PHE A 336 -8.10 28.59 11.16
CA PHE A 336 -8.12 27.46 12.10
C PHE A 336 -9.23 26.45 11.77
N TRP A 337 -10.46 26.91 11.56
CA TRP A 337 -11.58 26.02 11.23
C TRP A 337 -11.44 25.33 9.88
N ASN A 338 -10.91 26.02 8.87
CA ASN A 338 -10.66 25.44 7.56
C ASN A 338 -9.61 24.33 7.64
N ILE A 339 -8.48 24.54 8.34
CA ILE A 339 -7.47 23.48 8.45
C ILE A 339 -7.96 22.31 9.29
N ALA A 340 -8.73 22.55 10.35
CA ALA A 340 -9.36 21.49 11.12
C ALA A 340 -10.35 20.66 10.28
N THR A 341 -11.10 21.32 9.40
CA THR A 341 -12.01 20.64 8.46
C THR A 341 -11.23 19.79 7.45
N ILE A 342 -10.21 20.36 6.81
CA ILE A 342 -9.34 19.66 5.87
C ILE A 342 -8.69 18.44 6.56
N ALA A 343 -8.20 18.62 7.78
CA ALA A 343 -7.59 17.57 8.58
C ALA A 343 -8.50 16.35 8.79
N VAL A 344 -9.76 16.58 9.16
CA VAL A 344 -10.73 15.49 9.39
C VAL A 344 -11.06 14.75 8.09
N PHE A 345 -11.42 15.48 7.04
CA PHE A 345 -11.80 14.87 5.76
C PHE A 345 -10.63 14.20 5.04
N TYR A 346 -9.39 14.64 5.31
CA TYR A 346 -8.21 14.02 4.75
C TYR A 346 -7.73 12.81 5.55
N ALA A 347 -7.74 12.88 6.89
CA ALA A 347 -7.25 11.79 7.74
C ALA A 347 -8.16 10.56 7.74
N LEU A 348 -9.49 10.73 7.66
CA LEU A 348 -10.43 9.60 7.68
C LEU A 348 -10.18 8.59 6.53
N PRO A 349 -10.09 9.01 5.25
CA PRO A 349 -9.74 8.11 4.15
C PRO A 349 -8.34 7.50 4.28
N VAL A 350 -7.35 8.28 4.76
CA VAL A 350 -5.96 7.81 4.91
C VAL A 350 -5.88 6.66 5.92
N ILE A 351 -6.52 6.83 7.08
CA ILE A 351 -6.57 5.79 8.12
C ILE A 351 -7.31 4.55 7.59
N GLN A 352 -8.44 4.72 6.90
CA GLN A 352 -9.17 3.60 6.31
C GLN A 352 -8.32 2.84 5.27
N LEU A 353 -7.61 3.56 4.41
CA LEU A 353 -6.77 2.98 3.37
C LEU A 353 -5.61 2.19 3.97
N VAL A 354 -4.93 2.72 4.99
CA VAL A 354 -3.79 2.03 5.59
C VAL A 354 -4.21 0.75 6.32
N ILE A 355 -5.35 0.78 7.04
CA ILE A 355 -5.91 -0.41 7.68
C ILE A 355 -6.25 -1.47 6.63
N THR A 356 -6.79 -1.04 5.48
CA THR A 356 -7.11 -1.95 4.38
C THR A 356 -5.84 -2.59 3.81
N TYR A 357 -4.80 -1.82 3.50
CA TYR A 357 -3.54 -2.38 3.00
C TYR A 357 -2.86 -3.30 4.00
N GLN A 358 -2.85 -2.94 5.29
CA GLN A 358 -2.30 -3.78 6.33
C GLN A 358 -3.04 -5.11 6.44
N THR A 359 -4.37 -5.09 6.29
CA THR A 359 -5.20 -6.30 6.26
C THR A 359 -4.87 -7.15 5.04
N VAL A 360 -4.74 -6.55 3.85
CA VAL A 360 -4.38 -7.26 2.62
C VAL A 360 -3.01 -7.92 2.75
N VAL A 361 -2.00 -7.23 3.30
CA VAL A 361 -0.67 -7.81 3.53
C VAL A 361 -0.74 -9.00 4.49
N ASN A 362 -1.44 -8.85 5.62
CA ASN A 362 -1.54 -9.92 6.61
C ASN A 362 -2.32 -11.14 6.10
N VAL A 363 -3.36 -10.94 5.28
CA VAL A 363 -4.19 -12.04 4.74
C VAL A 363 -3.50 -12.72 3.55
N THR A 364 -2.93 -11.95 2.63
CA THR A 364 -2.28 -12.51 1.41
C THR A 364 -0.88 -13.04 1.68
N GLY A 365 -0.22 -12.57 2.75
CA GLY A 365 1.20 -12.80 2.98
C GLY A 365 2.11 -12.06 2.00
N ASN A 366 1.56 -11.17 1.15
CA ASN A 366 2.33 -10.46 0.13
C ASN A 366 3.06 -9.26 0.74
N GLN A 367 4.32 -9.47 1.14
CA GLN A 367 5.19 -8.44 1.71
C GLN A 367 5.77 -7.45 0.69
N ASP A 368 5.39 -7.56 -0.59
CA ASP A 368 5.82 -6.62 -1.64
C ASP A 368 4.91 -5.39 -1.74
N ILE A 369 3.79 -5.37 -1.02
CA ILE A 369 2.82 -4.26 -1.04
C ILE A 369 3.31 -3.03 -0.26
N CYS A 370 3.99 -3.26 0.87
CA CYS A 370 4.49 -2.21 1.78
C CYS A 370 6.02 -2.30 1.89
N TYR A 371 6.70 -1.18 1.69
CA TYR A 371 8.15 -1.12 1.50
C TYR A 371 8.85 -0.82 2.83
N TYR A 372 8.87 -1.79 3.75
CA TYR A 372 9.48 -1.59 5.07
C TYR A 372 11.01 -1.74 5.04
N ASN A 373 11.67 -1.04 5.96
CA ASN A 373 12.97 -1.48 6.44
C ASN A 373 12.80 -2.71 7.35
N PHE A 374 12.72 -3.90 6.77
CA PHE A 374 12.41 -5.13 7.51
C PHE A 374 13.45 -5.49 8.61
N LEU A 375 14.68 -4.96 8.52
CA LEU A 375 15.71 -5.19 9.56
C LEU A 375 15.49 -4.35 10.83
N CYS A 376 14.70 -3.28 10.75
CA CYS A 376 14.39 -2.40 11.87
C CYS A 376 12.87 -2.25 12.13
N ALA A 377 12.03 -2.97 11.38
CA ALA A 377 10.59 -2.93 11.56
C ALA A 377 10.19 -3.70 12.83
N HIS A 378 9.63 -3.00 13.82
CA HIS A 378 9.15 -3.60 15.05
C HIS A 378 7.62 -3.75 15.05
N PRO A 379 7.08 -4.98 14.96
CA PRO A 379 5.65 -5.19 14.97
C PRO A 379 5.05 -5.07 16.37
N LEU A 380 3.84 -4.49 16.47
CA LEU A 380 3.03 -4.46 17.69
C LEU A 380 1.57 -4.76 17.32
N GLY A 381 1.10 -5.95 17.67
CA GLY A 381 -0.27 -6.39 17.35
C GLY A 381 -0.48 -6.50 15.83
N ALA A 382 -1.44 -5.76 15.28
CA ALA A 382 -1.75 -5.76 13.85
C ALA A 382 -0.85 -4.85 13.01
N LEU A 383 -0.03 -4.00 13.66
CA LEU A 383 0.83 -3.02 13.00
C LEU A 383 2.24 -3.60 12.85
N SER A 384 2.77 -3.55 11.62
CA SER A 384 4.09 -4.10 11.26
C SER A 384 5.27 -3.19 11.62
N SER A 385 5.07 -1.87 11.64
CA SER A 385 6.11 -0.85 11.85
C SER A 385 5.75 0.15 12.96
N PHE A 386 5.65 -0.34 14.20
CA PHE A 386 5.26 0.49 15.35
C PHE A 386 6.30 1.57 15.70
N ASN A 387 7.58 1.32 15.45
CA ASN A 387 8.66 2.28 15.67
C ASN A 387 8.43 3.61 14.92
N ASN A 388 7.97 3.53 13.66
CA ASN A 388 7.67 4.70 12.84
C ASN A 388 6.47 5.52 13.36
N ILE A 389 5.51 4.89 14.04
CA ILE A 389 4.41 5.61 14.69
C ILE A 389 4.94 6.38 15.89
N LEU A 390 5.83 5.75 16.67
CA LEU A 390 6.39 6.34 17.87
C LEU A 390 7.31 7.53 17.57
N SER A 391 8.10 7.47 16.49
CA SER A 391 8.94 8.59 16.06
C SER A 391 8.11 9.82 15.66
N ASN A 392 7.00 9.59 14.96
CA ASN A 392 6.07 10.63 14.54
C ASN A 392 5.18 11.21 15.66
N LEU A 393 5.04 10.51 16.79
CA LEU A 393 4.31 11.02 17.96
C LEU A 393 4.90 12.35 18.47
N SER A 394 6.20 12.57 18.25
CA SER A 394 6.89 13.80 18.64
C SER A 394 6.28 15.07 18.01
N TYR A 395 5.87 15.02 16.74
CA TYR A 395 5.17 16.12 16.08
C TYR A 395 3.83 16.46 16.74
N VAL A 396 3.05 15.43 17.12
CA VAL A 396 1.75 15.59 17.77
C VAL A 396 1.93 16.25 19.15
N LEU A 397 2.89 15.76 19.93
CA LEU A 397 3.17 16.29 21.27
C LEU A 397 3.69 17.73 21.23
N LEU A 398 4.64 18.03 20.33
CA LEU A 398 5.18 19.39 20.17
C LEU A 398 4.16 20.35 19.56
N GLY A 399 3.31 19.88 18.65
CA GLY A 399 2.17 20.65 18.12
C GLY A 399 1.17 21.01 19.22
N LEU A 400 0.81 20.05 20.08
CA LEU A 400 -0.05 20.31 21.24
C LEU A 400 0.60 21.30 22.21
N LEU A 401 1.90 21.13 22.51
CA LEU A 401 2.64 22.09 23.34
C LEU A 401 2.61 23.50 22.76
N PHE A 402 2.81 23.63 21.44
CA PHE A 402 2.73 24.92 20.77
C PHE A 402 1.33 25.54 20.89
N LEU A 403 0.26 24.76 20.69
CA LEU A 403 -1.11 25.24 20.87
C LEU A 403 -1.37 25.73 22.31
N LEU A 404 -0.83 25.06 23.32
CA LEU A 404 -0.93 25.49 24.72
C LEU A 404 -0.19 26.81 24.97
N ILE A 405 0.99 26.99 24.39
CA ILE A 405 1.75 28.26 24.46
C ILE A 405 0.96 29.41 23.81
N ILE A 406 0.35 29.16 22.65
CA ILE A 406 -0.49 30.14 21.94
C ILE A 406 -1.74 30.46 22.76
N LEU A 407 -2.41 29.45 23.32
CA LEU A 407 -3.57 29.64 24.20
C LEU A 407 -3.24 30.49 25.42
N GLN A 408 -2.09 30.23 26.06
CA GLN A 408 -1.64 31.04 27.18
C GLN A 408 -1.41 32.51 26.77
N ARG A 409 -0.74 32.75 25.62
CA ARG A 409 -0.50 34.10 25.10
C ARG A 409 -1.80 34.81 24.69
N ASP A 410 -2.76 34.09 24.12
CA ASP A 410 -4.06 34.64 23.72
C ASP A 410 -4.88 35.08 24.95
N ILE A 411 -4.97 34.23 25.98
CA ILE A 411 -5.65 34.57 27.24
C ILE A 411 -4.99 35.78 27.92
N LEU A 412 -3.66 35.82 28.00
CA LEU A 412 -2.95 36.94 28.61
C LEU A 412 -3.19 38.24 27.83
N HIS A 413 -3.15 38.18 26.50
CA HIS A 413 -3.40 39.35 25.66
C HIS A 413 -4.85 39.83 25.77
N ASN A 414 -5.83 38.94 25.77
CA ASN A 414 -7.23 39.31 25.92
C ASN A 414 -7.52 39.95 27.28
N ARG A 415 -6.92 39.45 28.36
CA ARG A 415 -7.00 40.10 29.68
C ARG A 415 -6.41 41.51 29.70
N ALA A 416 -5.31 41.75 28.99
CA ALA A 416 -4.71 43.09 28.88
C ALA A 416 -5.62 44.07 28.11
N LEU A 417 -6.34 43.58 27.09
CA LEU A 417 -7.35 44.37 26.37
C LEU A 417 -8.56 44.69 27.24
N GLU A 418 -9.06 43.73 28.02
CA GLU A 418 -10.17 43.96 28.95
C GLU A 418 -9.83 45.01 30.02
N ARG A 419 -8.56 45.09 30.40
CA ARG A 419 -8.03 46.11 31.32
C ARG A 419 -7.80 47.48 30.66
N ASN A 420 -8.07 47.62 29.36
CA ASN A 420 -7.78 48.82 28.56
C ASN A 420 -6.34 49.32 28.74
N GLU A 421 -5.36 48.39 28.80
CA GLU A 421 -3.96 48.78 28.85
C GLU A 421 -3.54 49.41 27.51
N ASN A 422 -3.09 50.68 27.55
CA ASN A 422 -2.65 51.42 26.35
C ASN A 422 -1.59 50.65 25.55
N THR A 423 -0.72 49.90 26.22
CA THR A 423 0.29 49.05 25.60
C THR A 423 -0.31 47.96 24.70
N ALA A 424 -1.46 47.40 25.05
CA ALA A 424 -2.13 46.36 24.25
C ALA A 424 -2.96 46.96 23.08
N LEU A 425 -3.39 48.21 23.21
CA LEU A 425 -4.23 48.90 22.22
C LEU A 425 -3.40 49.61 21.14
N GLU A 426 -2.33 50.30 21.52
CA GLU A 426 -1.60 51.25 20.65
C GLU A 426 -0.12 50.88 20.39
N CYS A 427 0.45 49.97 21.18
CA CYS A 427 1.83 49.50 21.00
C CYS A 427 1.89 48.12 20.34
N GLY A 428 3.06 47.80 19.79
CA GLY A 428 3.39 46.53 19.18
C GLY A 428 2.65 46.19 17.89
N ILE A 429 3.06 45.08 17.30
CA ILE A 429 2.37 44.52 16.13
C ILE A 429 1.01 43.98 16.58
N PRO A 430 -0.10 44.28 15.88
CA PRO A 430 -1.41 43.70 16.18
C PRO A 430 -1.35 42.16 16.29
N LYS A 431 -1.68 41.64 17.47
CA LYS A 431 -1.60 40.20 17.75
C LYS A 431 -2.86 39.49 17.25
N HIS A 432 -2.65 38.53 16.34
CA HIS A 432 -3.68 37.64 15.82
C HIS A 432 -3.22 36.18 15.92
N PHE A 433 -3.92 35.40 16.73
CA PHE A 433 -3.54 34.03 17.08
C PHE A 433 -4.11 32.97 16.14
N GLY A 434 -5.16 33.26 15.35
CA GLY A 434 -5.83 32.28 14.48
C GLY A 434 -4.88 31.53 13.52
N LEU A 435 -3.92 32.23 12.90
CA LEU A 435 -2.94 31.60 12.01
C LEU A 435 -1.91 30.74 12.79
N TYR A 436 -1.56 31.12 14.02
CA TYR A 436 -0.71 30.29 14.88
C TYR A 436 -1.44 29.02 15.34
N TYR A 437 -2.74 29.11 15.65
CA TYR A 437 -3.56 27.93 15.91
C TYR A 437 -3.59 27.01 14.68
N ALA A 438 -3.75 27.56 13.47
CA ALA A 438 -3.71 26.77 12.25
C ALA A 438 -2.34 26.08 12.04
N MET A 439 -1.23 26.77 12.28
CA MET A 439 0.13 26.19 12.20
C MET A 439 0.33 25.05 13.21
N GLY A 440 -0.12 25.21 14.46
CA GLY A 440 -0.03 24.16 15.48
C GLY A 440 -0.87 22.93 15.14
N THR A 441 -2.10 23.13 14.67
CA THR A 441 -2.97 22.04 14.19
C THR A 441 -2.36 21.34 12.97
N ALA A 442 -1.77 22.08 12.04
CA ALA A 442 -1.07 21.50 10.89
C ALA A 442 0.09 20.60 11.32
N LEU A 443 0.88 21.01 12.31
CA LEU A 443 1.99 20.21 12.85
C LEU A 443 1.52 18.91 13.52
N MET A 444 0.39 18.93 14.23
CA MET A 444 -0.20 17.72 14.79
C MET A 444 -0.67 16.76 13.69
N MET A 445 -1.28 17.31 12.63
CA MET A 445 -1.78 16.52 11.51
C MET A 445 -0.67 15.94 10.65
N GLU A 446 0.43 16.67 10.48
CA GLU A 446 1.66 16.16 9.89
C GLU A 446 2.11 14.88 10.60
N GLY A 447 2.23 14.91 11.93
CA GLY A 447 2.60 13.71 12.71
C GLY A 447 1.62 12.54 12.54
N LEU A 448 0.32 12.80 12.50
CA LEU A 448 -0.69 11.76 12.32
C LEU A 448 -0.62 11.12 10.92
N LEU A 449 -0.52 11.93 9.87
CA LEU A 449 -0.55 11.47 8.49
C LEU A 449 0.78 10.83 8.07
N SER A 450 1.89 11.36 8.57
CA SER A 450 3.22 10.75 8.42
C SER A 450 3.28 9.37 9.07
N ALA A 451 2.76 9.25 10.30
CA ALA A 451 2.65 7.94 10.97
C ALA A 451 1.81 6.96 10.14
N CYS A 452 0.66 7.40 9.60
CA CYS A 452 -0.19 6.56 8.76
C CYS A 452 0.54 6.11 7.49
N TYR A 453 1.29 6.98 6.82
CA TYR A 453 2.09 6.61 5.66
C TYR A 453 3.11 5.51 6.01
N HIS A 454 3.85 5.67 7.11
CA HIS A 454 4.91 4.72 7.49
C HIS A 454 4.40 3.40 8.08
N VAL A 455 3.10 3.28 8.38
CA VAL A 455 2.47 1.98 8.70
C VAL A 455 2.44 1.08 7.47
N CYS A 456 2.26 1.60 6.26
CA CYS A 456 2.41 0.85 5.01
C CYS A 456 2.95 1.79 3.92
N PRO A 457 4.28 1.97 3.85
CA PRO A 457 4.89 2.88 2.91
C PRO A 457 4.74 2.32 1.49
N ASN A 458 4.12 3.12 0.62
CA ASN A 458 3.89 2.79 -0.78
C ASN A 458 3.92 4.09 -1.59
N TYR A 459 4.42 4.02 -2.82
CA TYR A 459 4.43 5.13 -3.79
C TYR A 459 3.08 5.87 -3.92
N THR A 460 1.98 5.14 -3.84
CA THR A 460 0.62 5.72 -3.94
C THR A 460 0.20 6.50 -2.69
N ASN A 461 0.78 6.17 -1.53
CA ASN A 461 0.45 6.76 -0.23
C ASN A 461 1.42 7.87 0.18
N PHE A 462 2.51 8.10 -0.58
CA PHE A 462 3.55 9.09 -0.28
C PHE A 462 3.00 10.51 -0.11
N GLN A 463 1.94 10.86 -0.84
CA GLN A 463 1.32 12.19 -0.80
C GLN A 463 0.68 12.53 0.56
N PHE A 464 0.38 11.53 1.40
CA PHE A 464 -0.22 11.74 2.72
C PHE A 464 0.72 12.55 3.62
N ASP A 465 2.01 12.20 3.59
CA ASP A 465 3.07 12.87 4.33
C ASP A 465 3.37 14.27 3.74
N THR A 466 3.56 14.38 2.42
CA THR A 466 3.99 15.66 1.81
C THR A 466 2.92 16.75 1.80
N SER A 467 1.64 16.40 1.86
CA SER A 467 0.53 17.36 1.76
C SER A 467 0.53 18.41 2.89
N PHE A 468 0.71 17.99 4.14
CA PHE A 468 0.70 18.89 5.29
C PHE A 468 2.03 19.64 5.45
N MET A 469 3.15 19.08 4.98
CA MET A 469 4.40 19.84 4.80
C MET A 469 4.19 21.11 3.96
N TYR A 470 3.49 21.01 2.82
CA TYR A 470 3.16 22.19 2.00
C TYR A 470 2.24 23.18 2.73
N MET A 471 1.23 22.67 3.44
CA MET A 471 0.31 23.52 4.20
C MET A 471 1.07 24.28 5.29
N ILE A 472 1.98 23.63 6.01
CA ILE A 472 2.81 24.28 7.03
C ILE A 472 3.71 25.35 6.39
N ALA A 473 4.41 25.02 5.30
CA ALA A 473 5.27 25.99 4.60
C ALA A 473 4.48 27.22 4.12
N GLY A 474 3.30 27.02 3.55
CA GLY A 474 2.40 28.09 3.13
C GLY A 474 1.90 28.95 4.30
N LEU A 475 1.49 28.33 5.41
CA LEU A 475 1.05 29.04 6.61
C LEU A 475 2.19 29.83 7.27
N CYS A 476 3.41 29.29 7.31
CA CYS A 476 4.61 30.01 7.78
C CYS A 476 4.88 31.25 6.93
N MET A 477 4.78 31.13 5.60
CA MET A 477 4.99 32.24 4.67
C MET A 477 3.92 33.33 4.86
N LEU A 478 2.64 32.94 4.92
CA LEU A 478 1.53 33.86 5.22
C LEU A 478 1.73 34.55 6.56
N LYS A 479 2.20 33.81 7.58
CA LYS A 479 2.43 34.39 8.91
C LYS A 479 3.55 35.41 8.91
N LEU A 480 4.65 35.11 8.21
CA LEU A 480 5.78 36.01 8.09
C LEU A 480 5.37 37.32 7.37
N TYR A 481 4.55 37.21 6.32
CA TYR A 481 4.00 38.35 5.60
C TYR A 481 3.04 39.20 6.48
N GLN A 482 2.15 38.53 7.22
CA GLN A 482 1.17 39.17 8.10
C GLN A 482 1.80 40.06 9.17
N LYS A 483 3.03 39.76 9.64
CA LYS A 483 3.70 40.52 10.71
C LYS A 483 3.84 42.02 10.40
N ARG A 484 4.02 42.39 9.14
CA ARG A 484 4.16 43.80 8.72
C ARG A 484 2.95 44.31 7.93
N HIS A 485 2.04 43.41 7.55
CA HIS A 485 0.84 43.71 6.78
C HIS A 485 -0.41 43.14 7.48
N PRO A 486 -0.83 43.72 8.62
CA PRO A 486 -1.96 43.16 9.40
C PRO A 486 -3.30 43.23 8.65
N ASP A 487 -3.58 44.29 7.89
CA ASP A 487 -4.88 44.45 7.21
C ASP A 487 -4.92 43.96 5.76
N ILE A 488 -3.75 43.80 5.12
CA ILE A 488 -3.60 43.33 3.73
C ILE A 488 -3.19 41.87 3.80
N ASN A 489 -4.12 40.96 4.07
CA ASN A 489 -3.86 39.53 4.03
C ASN A 489 -4.77 38.82 3.02
N ALA A 490 -4.26 37.75 2.42
CA ALA A 490 -5.04 36.89 1.54
C ALA A 490 -6.26 36.34 2.29
N SER A 491 -7.40 36.21 1.59
CA SER A 491 -8.55 35.50 2.15
C SER A 491 -8.17 34.05 2.42
N ALA A 492 -8.70 33.47 3.52
CA ALA A 492 -8.42 32.08 3.89
C ALA A 492 -8.76 31.13 2.74
N TYR A 493 -9.90 31.33 2.09
CA TYR A 493 -10.35 30.54 0.95
C TYR A 493 -9.39 30.64 -0.24
N SER A 494 -8.93 31.84 -0.62
CA SER A 494 -7.95 32.00 -1.70
C SER A 494 -6.60 31.34 -1.38
N ALA A 495 -6.14 31.43 -0.12
CA ALA A 495 -4.89 30.84 0.32
C ALA A 495 -4.95 29.31 0.26
N TYR A 496 -6.01 28.70 0.81
CA TYR A 496 -6.19 27.25 0.75
C TYR A 496 -6.49 26.74 -0.67
N ALA A 497 -7.18 27.51 -1.51
CA ALA A 497 -7.37 27.17 -2.92
C ALA A 497 -6.04 27.12 -3.69
N CYS A 498 -5.14 28.09 -3.43
CA CYS A 498 -3.79 28.07 -4.00
C CYS A 498 -2.99 26.84 -3.53
N LEU A 499 -3.04 26.52 -2.24
CA LEU A 499 -2.38 25.32 -1.68
C LEU A 499 -2.98 24.02 -2.26
N ALA A 500 -4.30 23.95 -2.41
CA ALA A 500 -4.99 22.81 -3.02
C ALA A 500 -4.60 22.64 -4.50
N ALA A 501 -4.41 23.72 -5.26
CA ALA A 501 -3.93 23.65 -6.63
C ALA A 501 -2.50 23.07 -6.70
N VAL A 502 -1.60 23.48 -5.79
CA VAL A 502 -0.25 22.91 -5.69
C VAL A 502 -0.30 21.41 -5.42
N ILE A 503 -1.14 20.97 -4.48
CA ILE A 503 -1.34 19.54 -4.17
C ILE A 503 -1.97 18.79 -5.36
N PHE A 504 -2.96 19.37 -6.04
CA PHE A 504 -3.58 18.74 -7.21
C PHE A 504 -2.56 18.48 -8.33
N PHE A 505 -1.73 19.48 -8.63
CA PHE A 505 -0.66 19.33 -9.61
C PHE A 505 0.40 18.32 -9.16
N SER A 506 0.65 18.17 -7.85
CA SER A 506 1.51 17.11 -7.33
C SER A 506 0.96 15.72 -7.57
N VAL A 507 -0.35 15.53 -7.43
CA VAL A 507 -1.00 14.27 -7.77
C VAL A 507 -0.86 13.94 -9.26
N LEU A 508 -1.09 14.92 -10.14
CA LEU A 508 -0.91 14.73 -11.58
C LEU A 508 0.53 14.36 -11.94
N GLY A 509 1.50 14.97 -11.26
CA GLY A 509 2.91 14.66 -11.43
C GLY A 509 3.27 13.23 -11.05
N VAL A 510 2.72 12.72 -9.95
CA VAL A 510 2.89 11.33 -9.51
C VAL A 510 2.23 10.37 -10.50
N VAL A 511 0.97 10.60 -10.88
CA VAL A 511 0.23 9.65 -11.72
C VAL A 511 0.74 9.58 -13.17
N PHE A 512 1.05 10.74 -13.78
CA PHE A 512 1.39 10.83 -15.20
C PHE A 512 2.89 11.08 -15.47
N GLY A 513 3.70 11.36 -14.45
CA GLY A 513 5.11 11.73 -14.62
C GLY A 513 6.05 10.55 -14.85
N LYS A 514 5.64 9.30 -14.61
CA LYS A 514 6.51 8.13 -14.84
C LYS A 514 6.83 7.96 -16.32
N GLY A 515 8.10 8.14 -16.68
CA GLY A 515 8.63 7.88 -18.03
C GLY A 515 8.41 8.99 -19.07
N ASN A 516 7.64 10.04 -18.77
CA ASN A 516 7.33 11.12 -19.71
C ASN A 516 8.15 12.40 -19.43
N THR A 517 9.32 12.52 -20.04
CA THR A 517 10.22 13.68 -19.86
C THR A 517 9.61 15.01 -20.31
N ALA A 518 8.73 15.00 -21.33
CA ALA A 518 8.07 16.20 -21.83
C ALA A 518 7.09 16.79 -20.79
N PHE A 519 6.35 15.92 -20.09
CA PHE A 519 5.47 16.32 -18.99
C PHE A 519 6.24 17.11 -17.91
N TRP A 520 7.43 16.62 -17.52
CA TRP A 520 8.28 17.30 -16.52
C TRP A 520 8.76 18.68 -16.97
N ILE A 521 9.15 18.83 -18.24
CA ILE A 521 9.64 20.12 -18.74
C ILE A 521 8.50 21.15 -18.76
N VAL A 522 7.34 20.78 -19.32
CA VAL A 522 6.18 21.69 -19.40
C VAL A 522 5.70 22.07 -18.00
N PHE A 523 5.61 21.09 -17.11
CA PHE A 523 5.19 21.33 -15.74
C PHE A 523 6.14 22.26 -15.00
N SER A 524 7.45 22.02 -15.05
CA SER A 524 8.43 22.87 -14.38
C SER A 524 8.41 24.31 -14.90
N VAL A 525 8.18 24.51 -16.20
CA VAL A 525 8.01 25.86 -16.77
C VAL A 525 6.75 26.53 -16.23
N ILE A 526 5.60 25.84 -16.24
CA ILE A 526 4.34 26.38 -15.69
C ILE A 526 4.50 26.69 -14.20
N HIS A 527 5.15 25.82 -13.44
CA HIS A 527 5.37 26.02 -12.01
C HIS A 527 6.31 27.19 -11.73
N ILE A 528 7.43 27.30 -12.45
CA ILE A 528 8.34 28.45 -12.32
C ILE A 528 7.60 29.74 -12.67
N LEU A 529 6.79 29.75 -13.73
CA LEU A 529 5.97 30.91 -14.08
C LEU A 529 4.92 31.23 -13.01
N ALA A 530 4.23 30.22 -12.45
CA ALA A 530 3.24 30.39 -11.39
C ALA A 530 3.88 30.90 -10.10
N THR A 531 5.03 30.34 -9.71
CA THR A 531 5.81 30.78 -8.55
C THR A 531 6.38 32.17 -8.79
N LEU A 532 6.86 32.48 -9.99
CA LEU A 532 7.27 33.83 -10.34
C LEU A 532 6.09 34.81 -10.34
N LEU A 533 4.90 34.42 -10.78
CA LEU A 533 3.70 35.26 -10.76
C LEU A 533 3.17 35.47 -9.34
N LEU A 534 3.13 34.42 -8.52
CA LEU A 534 2.74 34.48 -7.12
C LEU A 534 3.74 35.31 -6.32
N SER A 535 5.04 35.05 -6.51
CA SER A 535 6.11 35.88 -5.98
C SER A 535 5.95 37.30 -6.48
N THR A 536 5.70 37.55 -7.78
CA THR A 536 5.49 38.88 -8.36
C THR A 536 4.26 39.59 -7.79
N GLN A 537 3.17 38.87 -7.48
CA GLN A 537 1.99 39.45 -6.82
C GLN A 537 2.25 39.80 -5.36
N LEU A 538 2.94 38.93 -4.61
CA LEU A 538 3.44 39.23 -3.26
C LEU A 538 4.45 40.40 -3.28
N TYR A 539 5.21 40.51 -4.36
CA TYR A 539 6.34 41.39 -4.59
C TYR A 539 5.97 42.76 -5.20
N TYR A 540 4.81 42.91 -5.85
CA TYR A 540 4.30 44.24 -6.22
C TYR A 540 3.85 45.07 -4.99
N MET A 541 4.15 44.58 -3.78
CA MET A 541 4.26 45.34 -2.54
C MET A 541 5.69 45.46 -1.92
N GLY A 542 6.79 44.98 -2.55
CA GLY A 542 8.18 45.18 -2.05
C GLY A 542 9.31 44.59 -2.91
N ARG A 543 10.38 45.38 -3.19
CA ARG A 543 11.38 45.37 -4.32
C ARG A 543 12.52 44.29 -4.41
N TRP A 544 13.06 44.03 -5.63
CA TRP A 544 13.54 42.73 -6.23
C TRP A 544 14.90 42.30 -5.72
N ARG A 545 15.13 40.98 -5.76
CA ARG A 545 16.41 40.41 -6.22
C ARG A 545 16.23 39.00 -6.78
N LEU A 546 16.55 38.83 -8.06
CA LEU A 546 16.77 37.55 -8.72
C LEU A 546 18.10 36.96 -8.24
N GLY A 547 18.04 35.77 -7.68
CA GLY A 547 19.20 34.94 -7.44
C GLY A 547 18.74 33.53 -7.10
N GLU A 548 19.18 32.55 -7.91
CA GLU A 548 19.15 31.10 -7.61
C GLU A 548 17.96 30.25 -8.11
N ALA A 549 17.25 30.67 -9.15
CA ALA A 549 16.43 29.72 -9.94
C ALA A 549 17.25 28.74 -10.82
N ALA A 550 18.58 28.93 -10.92
CA ALA A 550 19.45 28.14 -11.79
C ALA A 550 19.97 26.84 -11.16
N TYR A 551 19.98 26.71 -9.82
CA TYR A 551 20.52 25.51 -9.15
C TYR A 551 19.60 24.29 -9.28
N GLY A 552 18.29 24.51 -9.50
CA GLY A 552 17.29 23.46 -9.72
C GLY A 552 17.45 22.67 -11.02
N LEU A 553 18.42 23.02 -11.89
CA LEU A 553 18.73 22.29 -13.12
C LEU A 553 19.82 21.21 -12.94
N ILE A 554 20.59 21.23 -11.86
CA ILE A 554 21.85 20.43 -11.76
C ILE A 554 21.69 19.16 -10.93
N LYS A 555 20.62 19.00 -10.14
CA LYS A 555 20.28 17.72 -9.49
C LYS A 555 18.77 17.48 -9.55
N ARG A 556 18.36 16.50 -10.35
CA ARG A 556 16.97 16.06 -10.54
C ARG A 556 16.57 15.13 -9.38
N PRO A 557 15.78 15.54 -8.38
CA PRO A 557 15.11 14.59 -7.51
C PRO A 557 14.10 13.81 -8.35
N SER A 558 13.93 12.53 -8.03
CA SER A 558 13.13 11.64 -8.84
C SER A 558 11.64 11.65 -8.48
N ASP A 559 11.30 12.15 -7.28
CA ASP A 559 9.92 12.38 -6.81
C ASP A 559 9.47 13.84 -6.99
N PHE A 560 8.24 14.01 -7.48
CA PHE A 560 7.64 15.30 -7.82
C PHE A 560 7.33 16.16 -6.60
N ALA A 561 6.82 15.54 -5.54
CA ALA A 561 6.37 16.26 -4.37
C ALA A 561 7.59 16.77 -3.56
N SER A 562 8.64 15.96 -3.42
CA SER A 562 9.89 16.44 -2.80
C SER A 562 10.53 17.61 -3.56
N TYR A 563 10.44 17.64 -4.90
CA TYR A 563 10.93 18.76 -5.71
C TYR A 563 10.21 20.07 -5.41
N LEU A 564 8.88 20.05 -5.43
CA LEU A 564 8.07 21.24 -5.14
C LEU A 564 8.24 21.71 -3.69
N LEU A 565 8.43 20.79 -2.76
CA LEU A 565 8.62 21.12 -1.35
C LEU A 565 9.96 21.84 -1.13
N ALA A 566 11.02 21.39 -1.79
CA ALA A 566 12.32 22.05 -1.73
C ALA A 566 12.24 23.52 -2.20
N ILE A 567 11.51 23.80 -3.28
CA ILE A 567 11.28 25.17 -3.78
C ILE A 567 10.53 26.00 -2.74
N ALA A 568 9.46 25.46 -2.17
CA ALA A 568 8.67 26.15 -1.16
C ALA A 568 9.51 26.51 0.08
N ILE A 569 10.36 25.58 0.54
CA ILE A 569 11.26 25.80 1.68
C ILE A 569 12.34 26.83 1.33
N CYS A 570 12.98 26.76 0.16
CA CYS A 570 13.95 27.76 -0.27
C CYS A 570 13.34 29.17 -0.30
N ASN A 571 12.12 29.30 -0.82
CA ASN A 571 11.42 30.59 -0.84
C ASN A 571 11.11 31.09 0.59
N LEU A 572 10.66 30.20 1.48
CA LEU A 572 10.41 30.52 2.89
C LEU A 572 11.69 31.02 3.59
N LEU A 573 12.83 30.34 3.39
CA LEU A 573 14.12 30.71 3.98
C LEU A 573 14.64 32.05 3.45
N LEU A 574 14.51 32.30 2.13
CA LEU A 574 14.87 33.58 1.53
C LEU A 574 14.02 34.72 2.09
N TYR A 575 12.70 34.50 2.23
CA TYR A 575 11.80 35.50 2.78
C TYR A 575 12.08 35.77 4.26
N PHE A 576 12.41 34.73 5.02
CA PHE A 576 12.83 34.83 6.43
C PHE A 576 14.16 35.61 6.58
N ALA A 577 15.15 35.34 5.74
CA ALA A 577 16.42 36.07 5.73
C ALA A 577 16.20 37.55 5.37
N PHE A 578 15.37 37.83 4.36
CA PHE A 578 14.98 39.19 4.00
C PHE A 578 14.34 39.92 5.18
N TYR A 579 13.41 39.27 5.89
CA TYR A 579 12.76 39.84 7.08
C TYR A 579 13.77 40.24 8.16
N ILE A 580 14.73 39.35 8.48
CA ILE A 580 15.79 39.64 9.47
C ILE A 580 16.65 40.83 9.01
N ILE A 581 17.08 40.85 7.75
CA ILE A 581 17.91 41.93 7.20
C ILE A 581 17.18 43.27 7.28
N MET A 582 15.90 43.31 6.91
CA MET A 582 15.10 44.53 6.97
C MET A 582 14.84 44.98 8.40
N LYS A 583 14.59 44.05 9.33
CA LYS A 583 14.46 44.34 10.77
C LYS A 583 15.73 45.03 11.31
N LEU A 584 16.90 44.48 11.01
CA LEU A 584 18.19 45.07 11.41
C LEU A 584 18.46 46.43 10.75
N ARG A 585 18.09 46.60 9.47
CA ARG A 585 18.25 47.88 8.75
C ARG A 585 17.34 48.99 9.28
N SER A 586 16.16 48.63 9.77
CA SER A 586 15.21 49.55 10.40
C SER A 586 15.62 49.98 11.82
N GLY A 587 16.73 49.46 12.35
CA GLY A 587 17.24 49.78 13.69
C GLY A 587 16.54 49.03 14.83
N GLU A 588 15.74 48.01 14.51
CA GLU A 588 15.08 47.15 15.48
C GLU A 588 16.06 46.10 16.04
N ARG A 589 15.86 45.67 17.28
CA ARG A 589 16.79 44.76 17.98
C ARG A 589 16.18 43.37 18.11
N ILE A 590 16.97 42.34 17.86
CA ILE A 590 16.55 40.96 18.16
C ILE A 590 16.83 40.69 19.64
N GLN A 591 15.79 40.38 20.43
CA GLN A 591 15.95 40.02 21.84
C GLN A 591 16.80 38.76 22.01
N CYS A 592 17.48 38.65 23.16
CA CYS A 592 18.35 37.51 23.48
C CYS A 592 17.60 36.16 23.37
N LEU A 593 16.36 36.10 23.86
CA LEU A 593 15.52 34.89 23.76
C LEU A 593 15.32 34.46 22.30
N ALA A 594 14.91 35.39 21.42
CA ALA A 594 14.71 35.11 20.00
C ALA A 594 16.01 34.69 19.31
N LEU A 595 17.15 35.33 19.65
CA LEU A 595 18.46 34.97 19.10
C LEU A 595 18.88 33.55 19.51
N VAL A 596 18.69 33.19 20.79
CA VAL A 596 18.96 31.83 21.30
C VAL A 596 18.06 30.81 20.59
N CYS A 597 16.77 31.12 20.41
CA CYS A 597 15.85 30.26 19.66
C CYS A 597 16.29 30.08 18.19
N ILE A 598 16.75 31.14 17.52
CA ILE A 598 17.25 31.07 16.13
C ILE A 598 18.48 30.16 16.05
N LEU A 599 19.47 30.38 16.92
CA LEU A 599 20.71 29.57 16.93
C LEU A 599 20.42 28.10 17.24
N PHE A 600 19.61 27.84 18.27
CA PHE A 600 19.18 26.49 18.62
C PHE A 600 18.47 25.81 17.45
N THR A 601 17.49 26.48 16.84
CA THR A 601 16.72 25.94 15.72
C THR A 601 17.60 25.67 14.50
N ALA A 602 18.56 26.54 14.19
CA ALA A 602 19.51 26.34 13.09
C ALA A 602 20.41 25.12 13.30
N VAL A 603 20.90 24.91 14.53
CA VAL A 603 21.71 23.74 14.88
C VAL A 603 20.90 22.45 14.73
N VAL A 604 19.68 22.41 15.28
CA VAL A 604 18.81 21.21 15.18
C VAL A 604 18.44 20.92 13.73
N TRP A 605 18.11 21.94 12.92
CA TRP A 605 17.91 21.76 11.47
C TRP A 605 19.15 21.21 10.76
N GLY A 606 20.35 21.65 11.14
CA GLY A 606 21.60 21.11 10.58
C GLY A 606 21.73 19.60 10.80
N PHE A 607 21.45 19.13 12.01
CA PHE A 607 21.42 17.69 12.32
C PHE A 607 20.27 16.97 11.60
N ALA A 608 19.06 17.55 11.58
CA ALA A 608 17.92 16.96 10.88
C ALA A 608 18.21 16.79 9.37
N LEU A 609 18.79 17.81 8.73
CA LEU A 609 19.15 17.76 7.31
C LEU A 609 20.24 16.72 7.01
N PHE A 610 21.17 16.50 7.94
CA PHE A 610 22.18 15.43 7.80
C PHE A 610 21.50 14.05 7.65
N PHE A 611 20.58 13.71 8.56
CA PHE A 611 19.83 12.46 8.46
C PHE A 611 18.89 12.46 7.26
N PHE A 612 18.24 13.59 6.95
CA PHE A 612 17.38 13.72 5.76
C PHE A 612 18.11 13.41 4.46
N PHE A 613 19.35 13.88 4.25
CA PHE A 613 20.07 13.58 3.01
C PHE A 613 20.52 12.12 2.92
N GLN A 614 20.82 11.48 4.05
CA GLN A 614 21.09 10.03 4.10
C GLN A 614 19.84 9.23 3.75
N VAL A 615 18.70 9.64 4.32
CA VAL A 615 17.36 9.09 4.06
C VAL A 615 16.91 9.33 2.63
N MET A 616 17.06 10.53 2.05
CA MET A 616 16.63 10.86 0.69
C MET A 616 17.40 10.04 -0.37
N LEU A 617 18.66 9.67 -0.08
CA LEU A 617 19.41 8.69 -0.87
C LEU A 617 18.78 7.28 -0.82
N ILE A 618 18.10 6.94 0.27
CA ILE A 618 17.42 5.67 0.53
C ILE A 618 15.96 5.70 0.03
N ASP A 619 15.18 6.78 0.24
CA ASP A 619 13.83 7.01 -0.32
C ASP A 619 13.84 7.09 -1.86
N LEU A 620 15.00 7.41 -2.47
CA LEU A 620 15.24 7.17 -3.89
C LEU A 620 14.96 5.71 -4.31
N CYS A 621 14.93 4.77 -3.35
CA CYS A 621 14.57 3.36 -3.53
C CYS A 621 13.06 3.08 -3.51
N LEU A 622 12.19 4.00 -3.07
CA LEU A 622 10.73 3.85 -3.22
C LEU A 622 10.27 3.91 -4.69
N GLN A 623 11.14 4.33 -5.60
CA GLN A 623 10.94 4.20 -7.04
C GLN A 623 11.50 2.91 -7.65
N LYS A 624 12.17 2.09 -6.84
CA LYS A 624 12.67 0.77 -7.24
C LYS A 624 11.63 -0.31 -6.98
N THR A 625 11.87 -1.50 -7.50
CA THR A 625 11.02 -2.66 -7.23
C THR A 625 11.06 -3.03 -5.73
N PRO A 626 10.03 -3.69 -5.17
CA PRO A 626 10.04 -4.16 -3.78
C PRO A 626 11.28 -4.98 -3.43
N ALA A 627 11.80 -5.77 -4.38
CA ALA A 627 13.02 -6.56 -4.21
C ALA A 627 14.27 -5.69 -4.04
N GLU A 628 14.46 -4.71 -4.91
CA GLU A 628 15.61 -3.78 -4.82
C GLU A 628 15.54 -2.87 -3.59
N SER A 629 14.34 -2.53 -3.12
CA SER A 629 14.17 -1.79 -1.86
C SER A 629 14.77 -2.56 -0.67
N ARG A 630 14.68 -3.90 -0.67
CA ARG A 630 15.16 -4.74 0.44
C ARG A 630 16.67 -4.83 0.53
N GLU A 631 17.39 -4.67 -0.58
CA GLU A 631 18.87 -4.63 -0.57
C GLU A 631 19.42 -3.46 0.25
N HIS A 632 18.59 -2.44 0.48
CA HIS A 632 18.93 -1.25 1.25
C HIS A 632 18.40 -1.26 2.68
N ASN A 633 17.80 -2.37 3.15
CA ASN A 633 17.44 -2.51 4.56
C ASN A 633 18.68 -2.38 5.43
N ARG A 634 18.54 -1.69 6.56
CA ARG A 634 19.63 -1.46 7.53
C ARG A 634 19.18 -1.80 8.94
N GLU A 635 20.11 -2.26 9.75
CA GLU A 635 19.87 -2.48 11.18
C GLU A 635 19.51 -1.17 11.90
N CYS A 636 18.75 -1.28 12.98
CA CYS A 636 18.44 -0.13 13.82
C CYS A 636 19.72 0.46 14.44
N ILE A 637 19.77 1.78 14.53
CA ILE A 637 20.96 2.51 15.03
C ILE A 637 20.77 2.89 16.49
N LEU A 638 19.62 3.47 16.83
CA LEU A 638 19.36 4.00 18.15
C LEU A 638 18.49 3.02 18.96
N LEU A 639 19.01 2.61 20.13
CA LEU A 639 18.34 1.71 21.08
C LEU A 639 17.90 0.36 20.50
N SER A 640 18.46 -0.07 19.37
CA SER A 640 17.97 -1.22 18.60
C SER A 640 16.47 -1.13 18.26
N PHE A 641 15.95 0.09 18.09
CA PHE A 641 14.53 0.33 17.87
C PHE A 641 14.25 1.41 16.80
N PHE A 642 15.14 2.40 16.64
CA PHE A 642 14.99 3.49 15.68
C PHE A 642 16.10 3.48 14.64
N ASP A 643 15.73 3.73 13.38
CA ASP A 643 16.66 3.92 12.27
C ASP A 643 16.97 5.39 11.98
N ASP A 644 17.74 5.65 10.91
CA ASP A 644 18.08 7.01 10.46
C ASP A 644 16.84 7.87 10.18
N HIS A 645 15.76 7.24 9.69
CA HIS A 645 14.52 7.91 9.33
C HIS A 645 13.71 8.32 10.55
N ASP A 646 13.63 7.43 11.54
CA ASP A 646 13.02 7.72 12.83
C ASP A 646 13.74 8.86 13.57
N ILE A 647 15.07 8.89 13.52
CA ILE A 647 15.87 9.97 14.11
C ILE A 647 15.61 11.30 13.39
N TRP A 648 15.48 11.27 12.06
CA TRP A 648 15.09 12.44 11.29
C TRP A 648 13.76 13.02 11.79
N HIS A 649 12.72 12.19 11.95
CA HIS A 649 11.41 12.61 12.45
C HIS A 649 11.47 13.30 13.83
N PHE A 650 12.26 12.77 14.75
CA PHE A 650 12.45 13.42 16.06
C PHE A 650 13.14 14.77 15.95
N LEU A 651 14.20 14.88 15.14
CA LEU A 651 14.97 16.11 15.00
C LEU A 651 14.19 17.18 14.22
N SER A 652 13.49 16.80 13.15
CA SER A 652 12.68 17.71 12.35
C SER A 652 11.47 18.23 13.13
N SER A 653 10.83 17.41 13.97
CA SER A 653 9.72 17.88 14.82
C SER A 653 10.18 18.96 15.82
N ILE A 654 11.34 18.77 16.45
CA ILE A 654 11.96 19.75 17.34
C ILE A 654 12.34 21.02 16.56
N ALA A 655 12.91 20.88 15.36
CA ALA A 655 13.31 22.01 14.52
C ALA A 655 12.11 22.82 14.02
N MET A 656 11.01 22.16 13.64
CA MET A 656 9.75 22.80 13.23
C MET A 656 9.11 23.56 14.39
N PHE A 657 9.03 22.94 15.56
CA PHE A 657 8.59 23.60 16.79
C PHE A 657 9.45 24.84 17.11
N GLY A 658 10.79 24.71 17.04
CA GLY A 658 11.71 25.82 17.20
C GLY A 658 11.48 26.94 16.19
N SER A 659 11.21 26.61 14.93
CA SER A 659 10.90 27.57 13.87
C SER A 659 9.61 28.35 14.15
N PHE A 660 8.59 27.69 14.70
CA PHE A 660 7.35 28.34 15.12
C PHE A 660 7.57 29.27 16.32
N LEU A 661 8.40 28.87 17.29
CA LEU A 661 8.79 29.73 18.41
C LEU A 661 9.57 30.96 17.97
N VAL A 662 10.45 30.81 16.97
CA VAL A 662 11.16 31.93 16.36
C VAL A 662 10.18 32.90 15.71
N LEU A 663 9.22 32.40 14.92
CA LEU A 663 8.15 33.25 14.36
C LEU A 663 7.33 33.94 15.45
N LEU A 664 7.07 33.26 16.56
CA LEU A 664 6.29 33.79 17.68
C LEU A 664 7.01 34.89 18.48
N THR A 665 8.32 34.78 18.67
CA THR A 665 9.12 35.64 19.59
C THR A 665 9.94 36.73 18.89
N MET A 666 10.10 36.64 17.57
CA MET A 666 10.99 37.51 16.80
C MET A 666 10.67 39.01 16.87
N ASP A 667 9.43 39.39 17.17
CA ASP A 667 9.01 40.79 17.29
C ASP A 667 8.58 41.18 18.71
N ASP A 668 8.92 40.35 19.72
CA ASP A 668 8.65 40.65 21.14
C ASP A 668 9.41 41.93 21.60
N ASP A 669 10.41 42.43 20.85
CA ASP A 669 11.09 43.71 21.08
C ASP A 669 10.20 44.93 20.84
N LEU A 670 9.15 44.79 20.03
CA LEU A 670 8.26 45.86 19.63
C LEU A 670 7.03 46.02 20.53
N ASP A 671 6.80 45.10 21.47
CA ASP A 671 5.58 45.04 22.28
C ASP A 671 5.27 46.35 23.05
N THR A 672 6.29 47.16 23.37
CA THR A 672 6.15 48.46 24.05
C THR A 672 6.29 49.67 23.13
N VAL A 673 6.60 49.47 21.86
CA VAL A 673 6.83 50.53 20.87
C VAL A 673 5.50 50.93 20.21
N GLN A 674 5.21 52.22 20.12
CA GLN A 674 4.00 52.70 19.44
C GLN A 674 4.01 52.35 17.95
N ARG A 675 2.83 51.97 17.41
CA ARG A 675 2.68 51.48 16.02
C ARG A 675 3.07 52.48 14.93
N ASP A 676 3.08 53.77 15.22
CA ASP A 676 3.51 54.84 14.33
C ASP A 676 5.02 54.91 14.13
N LYS A 677 5.80 54.22 14.98
CA LYS A 677 7.27 54.16 14.92
C LYS A 677 7.78 52.82 14.36
N ILE A 678 6.88 51.90 14.02
CA ILE A 678 7.22 50.59 13.48
C ILE A 678 7.10 50.64 11.96
N TYR A 679 8.21 50.46 11.24
CA TYR A 679 8.23 50.49 9.78
C TYR A 679 7.70 49.20 9.15
N VAL A 680 7.08 49.35 7.98
CA VAL A 680 6.60 48.28 7.10
C VAL A 680 7.58 48.09 5.95
N PHE A 681 7.89 46.84 5.60
CA PHE A 681 8.88 46.49 4.58
C PHE A 681 8.56 45.17 3.87
#